data_AF-A0A9X2ZQH5-F1
#
_entry.id   AF-A0A9X2ZQH5-F1
#
_cell.length_a   1.000
_cell.length_b   1.000
_cell.length_c   1.000
_cell.angle_alpha   90.00
_cell.angle_beta   90.00
_cell.angle_gamma   90.00
#
_symmetry.space_group_name_H-M   'P 1'
#
loop_
_entity.id
_entity.type
_entity.pdbx_description
1 polymer ?
#
loop_
_entity_poly.entity_id
_entity_poly.type
_entity_poly.pdbx_seq_one_letter_code
_entity_poly.pdbx_strand_id
1 'polypeptide(L)'
;MSRFGVLRLPLAVCLAVLLTIAPGPARAQPADAPLDEVDYGQWERLGGATLSPEGTWMATPIRRVNGNHELRIHHTRRDTTRTVAFGRSPAFSADGQWLAYSIGMSEEKRKKRRKQEKPVRRRLGLLNLATGDTTVVPAVSGFAFSDGGRYLAMRRYPPQEAPDDLRGADLLVRDLEAETYTSFGNVADMAWQHEAPHLALTIDGRTETGNGVRLYDAATGRLQTLASMPGDYTGLSWRPAEDDLAALRARESDDWQHETHVVLAWTGVNDGAPERRQFDPATAGAFPDSLRIVDHRTPAWATERERLFFGVQKREAVAPDTAQADSAAADSLEDYGPAGVKVWHTSDVEIIPRQKVQAEQDREDNYLTAWHLGRSGEARWTRLGTELTEDVQVLHGGARAVGLDQTPYREERMFGPVYHDLYAIDVATGEREQVAEKVQFFEGPSANGRYLLWLKNDQYHAYDLQQETTNTITADVPVPVVDVDDDHTVEQKPPFGIAGWTAGDRSVLVYSEYDVWRIAPDGSSTERLTTGRADSVRHRYVDLTDEAPGEADVIPRNEPIYWDLYDEWTEEHGYARASALTDTPERMVWKPKMMTGLTKADSADVYAYRVEDFEDSPDYFRAGPQLADARQVTSTNPFQDDYAWGRSDLVAFRNANGKKLQGALFYPADYDPDKTYPMITYIYETRSPQARSYVVPTREHPYNTTTFTQEGYIVFQPDITYRPRDPGNSAVDAIVPGVQAAAEAAAVDTSRIGLVGHSWGGYQTTFTATQTDLFATAVAGAPLTNMVSMYNSIYWRSGGTDARIFEISQGRMGVPPWEDMDAYVANSPLHHIESLDTPFLMAFGTDDGAVEFNQGVEFYNAARRADKELAFLVYDGENHGISRKEKNTVDYRNRVLEWFDHYLKGDEGPAWIQDGVPFLEQVERQEEAAVSR
;
A
#
# COMPACT_ATOMS: atom_id res chain seq x y z
N MET A 1 -14.54 -70.64 -29.88
CA MET A 1 -13.89 -71.84 -30.46
C MET A 1 -12.47 -71.86 -29.93
N SER A 2 -11.90 -72.87 -29.28
CA SER A 2 -12.26 -74.24 -28.90
C SER A 2 -11.27 -74.60 -27.79
N ARG A 3 -11.72 -75.19 -26.66
CA ARG A 3 -11.46 -76.59 -26.24
C ARG A 3 -9.97 -77.00 -26.22
N PHE A 4 -9.38 -77.69 -25.24
CA PHE A 4 -9.77 -78.51 -24.07
C PHE A 4 -8.43 -78.88 -23.37
N GLY A 5 -8.43 -79.32 -22.10
CA GLY A 5 -7.30 -80.11 -21.58
C GLY A 5 -7.09 -80.11 -20.07
N VAL A 6 -7.69 -81.08 -19.40
CA VAL A 6 -7.67 -81.33 -17.94
C VAL A 6 -6.54 -82.32 -17.59
N LEU A 7 -5.80 -82.13 -16.48
CA LEU A 7 -5.58 -83.15 -15.42
C LEU A 7 -4.69 -82.69 -14.22
N ARG A 8 -5.27 -82.84 -13.02
CA ARG A 8 -4.72 -83.26 -11.70
C ARG A 8 -3.98 -82.28 -10.74
N LEU A 9 -4.79 -81.81 -9.76
CA LEU A 9 -4.63 -81.61 -8.29
C LEU A 9 -3.44 -82.29 -7.56
N PRO A 10 -3.09 -81.93 -6.28
CA PRO A 10 -3.93 -81.27 -5.26
C PRO A 10 -3.25 -80.21 -4.32
N LEU A 11 -4.11 -79.62 -3.48
CA LEU A 11 -3.85 -79.09 -2.11
C LEU A 11 -3.30 -77.66 -1.96
N ALA A 12 -4.21 -76.70 -1.81
CA ALA A 12 -4.14 -75.66 -0.78
C ALA A 12 -5.54 -75.06 -0.58
N VAL A 13 -6.08 -75.20 0.63
CA VAL A 13 -7.31 -74.53 1.08
C VAL A 13 -6.91 -73.14 1.59
N CYS A 14 -7.38 -72.08 0.94
CA CYS A 14 -7.52 -70.76 1.54
C CYS A 14 -8.98 -70.33 1.38
N LEU A 15 -9.75 -70.51 2.45
CA LEU A 15 -11.12 -70.03 2.58
C LEU A 15 -11.06 -68.52 2.89
N ALA A 16 -11.65 -67.71 2.01
CA ALA A 16 -11.77 -66.27 2.17
C ALA A 16 -12.76 -65.95 3.31
N VAL A 17 -12.31 -65.16 4.28
CA VAL A 17 -13.15 -64.54 5.31
C VAL A 17 -13.61 -63.18 4.78
N LEU A 18 -14.92 -63.00 4.65
CA LEU A 18 -15.55 -61.68 4.53
C LEU A 18 -15.37 -60.94 5.86
N LEU A 19 -14.69 -59.79 5.83
CA LEU A 19 -14.60 -58.85 6.94
C LEU A 19 -15.37 -57.58 6.57
N THR A 20 -16.53 -57.41 7.20
CA THR A 20 -17.24 -56.15 7.34
C THR A 20 -16.38 -55.21 8.18
N ILE A 21 -15.78 -54.19 7.56
CA ILE A 21 -15.04 -53.14 8.26
C ILE A 21 -16.07 -52.11 8.76
N ALA A 22 -16.33 -52.11 10.06
CA ALA A 22 -16.94 -50.96 10.72
C ALA A 22 -15.91 -49.80 10.75
N PRO A 23 -16.34 -48.53 10.61
CA PRO A 23 -15.44 -47.40 10.78
C PRO A 23 -14.94 -47.41 12.23
N GLY A 24 -13.64 -47.63 12.43
CA GLY A 24 -13.01 -47.45 13.72
C GLY A 24 -13.00 -45.96 14.10
N PRO A 25 -12.99 -45.62 15.40
CA PRO A 25 -12.83 -44.23 15.81
C PRO A 25 -11.51 -43.71 15.23
N ALA A 26 -11.57 -42.58 14.53
CA ALA A 26 -10.38 -41.84 14.15
C ALA A 26 -9.60 -41.55 15.44
N ARG A 27 -8.41 -42.12 15.53
CA ARG A 27 -7.51 -41.89 16.67
C ARG A 27 -6.95 -40.49 16.45
N ALA A 28 -7.54 -39.49 17.10
CA ALA A 28 -6.96 -38.15 17.19
C ALA A 28 -5.52 -38.30 17.72
N GLN A 29 -4.54 -37.82 16.95
CA GLN A 29 -3.25 -37.48 17.53
C GLN A 29 -3.52 -36.37 18.55
N PRO A 30 -2.95 -36.42 19.77
CA PRO A 30 -3.00 -35.27 20.65
C PRO A 30 -2.31 -34.11 19.93
N ALA A 31 -2.94 -32.93 19.91
CA ALA A 31 -2.25 -31.72 19.53
C ALA A 31 -0.99 -31.58 20.41
N ASP A 32 0.15 -31.33 19.78
CA ASP A 32 1.42 -31.08 20.44
C ASP A 32 1.38 -29.73 21.19
N ALA A 33 2.36 -29.46 22.05
CA ALA A 33 2.36 -28.31 22.98
C ALA A 33 2.19 -26.93 22.28
N PRO A 34 1.78 -25.88 23.02
CA PRO A 34 1.81 -24.50 22.52
C PRO A 34 3.20 -24.09 22.02
N LEU A 35 3.20 -23.10 21.12
CA LEU A 35 4.39 -22.59 20.45
C LEU A 35 5.31 -21.81 21.40
N ASP A 36 6.61 -22.11 21.39
CA ASP A 36 7.63 -21.31 22.08
C ASP A 36 8.12 -20.14 21.22
N GLU A 37 8.43 -19.02 21.85
CA GLU A 37 8.96 -17.82 21.21
C GLU A 37 10.27 -18.06 20.42
N VAL A 38 11.08 -19.06 20.79
CA VAL A 38 12.30 -19.42 20.05
C VAL A 38 12.01 -19.91 18.64
N ASP A 39 10.81 -20.44 18.42
CA ASP A 39 10.42 -21.03 17.16
C ASP A 39 9.89 -19.96 16.19
N TYR A 40 9.40 -18.80 16.66
CA TYR A 40 8.77 -17.76 15.83
C TYR A 40 9.56 -17.39 14.57
N GLY A 41 10.89 -17.44 14.65
CA GLY A 41 11.78 -17.09 13.55
C GLY A 41 11.53 -17.87 12.26
N GLN A 42 10.98 -19.09 12.32
CA GLN A 42 10.75 -19.93 11.15
C GLN A 42 9.47 -19.61 10.37
N TRP A 43 8.50 -18.90 10.97
CA TRP A 43 7.20 -18.58 10.36
C TRP A 43 7.34 -17.72 9.12
N GLU A 44 6.51 -18.06 8.13
CA GLU A 44 6.52 -17.57 6.77
C GLU A 44 5.32 -16.66 6.52
N ARG A 45 5.56 -15.51 5.90
CA ARG A 45 4.55 -14.63 5.31
C ARG A 45 4.64 -14.76 3.79
N LEU A 46 3.53 -15.15 3.17
CA LEU A 46 3.40 -15.27 1.73
C LEU A 46 3.25 -13.89 1.07
N GLY A 47 4.12 -13.57 0.12
CA GLY A 47 4.02 -12.36 -0.71
C GLY A 47 3.21 -12.58 -1.98
N GLY A 48 2.95 -11.50 -2.73
CA GLY A 48 2.24 -11.56 -4.01
C GLY A 48 2.93 -12.47 -5.04
N ALA A 49 2.15 -13.34 -5.69
CA ALA A 49 2.63 -14.22 -6.75
C ALA A 49 2.74 -13.50 -8.11
N THR A 50 3.70 -13.94 -8.91
CA THR A 50 3.79 -13.63 -10.35
C THR A 50 3.65 -14.92 -11.13
N LEU A 51 2.76 -14.97 -12.12
CA LEU A 51 2.62 -16.10 -13.03
C LEU A 51 3.56 -15.93 -14.24
N SER A 52 4.05 -17.04 -14.78
CA SER A 52 4.59 -17.05 -16.16
C SER A 52 3.45 -16.79 -17.15
N PRO A 53 3.72 -16.30 -18.37
CA PRO A 53 2.70 -16.03 -19.39
C PRO A 53 1.69 -17.17 -19.60
N GLU A 54 2.13 -18.44 -19.64
CA GLU A 54 1.23 -19.60 -19.81
C GLU A 54 0.67 -20.16 -18.50
N GLY A 55 1.03 -19.56 -17.36
CA GLY A 55 0.66 -20.01 -16.01
C GLY A 55 1.27 -21.35 -15.60
N THR A 56 2.32 -21.83 -16.28
CA THR A 56 3.01 -23.09 -15.94
C THR A 56 3.90 -22.94 -14.70
N TRP A 57 4.43 -21.73 -14.48
CA TRP A 57 5.26 -21.40 -13.33
C TRP A 57 4.65 -20.27 -12.52
N MET A 58 4.93 -20.29 -11.22
CA MET A 58 4.54 -19.24 -10.28
C MET A 58 5.74 -18.89 -9.41
N ALA A 59 6.08 -17.61 -9.31
CA ALA A 59 7.14 -17.11 -8.45
C ALA A 59 6.52 -16.38 -7.25
N THR A 60 6.82 -16.83 -6.04
CA THR A 60 6.25 -16.32 -4.79
C THR A 60 7.35 -15.88 -3.81
N PRO A 61 7.40 -14.59 -3.42
CA PRO A 61 8.27 -14.15 -2.35
C PRO A 61 7.78 -14.69 -1.00
N ILE A 62 8.68 -15.23 -0.19
CA ILE A 62 8.42 -15.68 1.18
C ILE A 62 9.26 -14.84 2.14
N ARG A 63 8.59 -14.20 3.11
CA ARG A 63 9.27 -13.44 4.17
C ARG A 63 9.17 -14.20 5.48
N ARG A 64 10.31 -14.58 6.05
CA ARG A 64 10.36 -15.15 7.40
C ARG A 64 10.51 -14.07 8.48
N VAL A 65 9.99 -14.35 9.67
CA VAL A 65 10.13 -13.49 10.86
C VAL A 65 11.59 -13.19 11.19
N ASN A 66 12.48 -14.18 11.08
CA ASN A 66 13.92 -13.98 11.32
C ASN A 66 14.68 -13.23 10.20
N GLY A 67 13.98 -12.71 9.18
CA GLY A 67 14.57 -11.99 8.06
C GLY A 67 15.23 -12.87 6.99
N ASN A 68 15.19 -14.20 7.11
CA ASN A 68 15.68 -15.13 6.08
C ASN A 68 14.64 -15.27 4.95
N HIS A 69 14.46 -14.20 4.20
CA HIS A 69 13.55 -14.16 3.07
C HIS A 69 14.05 -15.03 1.91
N GLU A 70 13.12 -15.54 1.10
CA GLU A 70 13.42 -16.33 -0.09
C GLU A 70 12.40 -16.08 -1.20
N LEU A 71 12.74 -16.51 -2.42
CA LEU A 71 11.81 -16.61 -3.54
C LEU A 71 11.60 -18.10 -3.82
N ARG A 72 10.35 -18.55 -3.82
CA ARG A 72 9.98 -19.90 -4.26
C ARG A 72 9.43 -19.85 -5.68
N ILE A 73 9.85 -20.80 -6.50
CA ILE A 73 9.47 -20.91 -7.91
C ILE A 73 8.80 -22.27 -8.05
N HIS A 74 7.49 -22.25 -8.23
CA HIS A 74 6.62 -23.42 -8.24
C HIS A 74 6.25 -23.77 -9.67
N HIS A 75 6.27 -25.05 -10.01
CA HIS A 75 5.56 -25.53 -11.19
C HIS A 75 4.07 -25.72 -10.83
N THR A 76 3.14 -25.08 -11.54
CA THR A 76 1.73 -25.02 -11.08
C THR A 76 0.96 -26.33 -11.22
N ARG A 77 1.50 -27.30 -11.96
CA ARG A 77 0.88 -28.63 -12.16
C ARG A 77 1.63 -29.81 -11.50
N ARG A 78 2.79 -29.56 -10.90
CA ARG A 78 3.67 -30.60 -10.35
C ARG A 78 4.17 -30.14 -8.99
N ASP A 79 4.40 -31.07 -8.07
CA ASP A 79 4.92 -30.75 -6.74
C ASP A 79 6.45 -30.55 -6.79
N THR A 80 6.88 -29.58 -7.58
CA THR A 80 8.29 -29.20 -7.73
C THR A 80 8.45 -27.72 -7.44
N THR A 81 9.25 -27.43 -6.41
CA THR A 81 9.54 -26.08 -5.96
C THR A 81 11.05 -25.87 -5.98
N ARG A 82 11.47 -24.72 -6.51
CA ARG A 82 12.84 -24.26 -6.42
C ARG A 82 12.92 -23.04 -5.51
N THR A 83 13.84 -23.07 -4.56
CA THR A 83 14.01 -21.99 -3.60
C THR A 83 15.28 -21.19 -3.87
N VAL A 84 15.18 -19.86 -3.79
CA VAL A 84 16.28 -18.92 -3.92
C VAL A 84 16.36 -18.07 -2.66
N ALA A 85 17.36 -18.33 -1.82
CA ALA A 85 17.62 -17.53 -0.62
C ALA A 85 17.86 -16.05 -0.98
N PHE A 86 17.13 -15.16 -0.33
CA PHE A 86 17.09 -13.71 -0.55
C PHE A 86 16.75 -13.29 -1.98
N GLY A 87 16.10 -14.18 -2.75
CA GLY A 87 15.51 -13.86 -4.05
C GLY A 87 14.33 -12.89 -3.89
N ARG A 88 14.15 -11.98 -4.86
CA ARG A 88 13.05 -11.02 -4.91
C ARG A 88 12.87 -10.42 -6.29
N SER A 89 11.75 -9.73 -6.49
CA SER A 89 11.42 -9.05 -7.75
C SER A 89 11.53 -10.00 -8.96
N PRO A 90 10.79 -11.11 -8.98
CA PRO A 90 10.77 -12.01 -10.13
C PRO A 90 10.18 -11.30 -11.36
N ALA A 91 10.70 -11.61 -12.54
CA ALA A 91 10.09 -11.27 -13.83
C ALA A 91 10.26 -12.44 -14.80
N PHE A 92 9.18 -12.89 -15.41
CA PHE A 92 9.23 -13.88 -16.48
C PHE A 92 9.51 -13.18 -17.82
N SER A 93 10.22 -13.86 -18.73
CA SER A 93 10.25 -13.45 -20.13
C SER A 93 8.88 -13.72 -20.76
N ALA A 94 8.50 -12.92 -21.76
CA ALA A 94 7.20 -13.05 -22.43
C ALA A 94 7.00 -14.39 -23.17
N ASP A 95 8.09 -15.08 -23.52
CA ASP A 95 8.05 -16.43 -24.11
C ASP A 95 7.94 -17.57 -23.07
N GLY A 96 7.86 -17.21 -21.79
CA GLY A 96 7.76 -18.14 -20.66
C GLY A 96 8.99 -19.04 -20.44
N GLN A 97 10.10 -18.82 -21.16
CA GLN A 97 11.28 -19.69 -21.08
C GLN A 97 12.26 -19.31 -19.96
N TRP A 98 12.25 -18.05 -19.53
CA TRP A 98 13.21 -17.51 -18.58
C TRP A 98 12.54 -16.82 -17.39
N LEU A 99 13.22 -16.87 -16.25
CA LEU A 99 12.88 -16.11 -15.06
C LEU A 99 14.11 -15.37 -14.56
N ALA A 100 14.02 -14.05 -14.48
CA ALA A 100 15.03 -13.18 -13.89
C ALA A 100 14.59 -12.73 -12.48
N TYR A 101 15.52 -12.64 -11.54
CA TYR A 101 15.23 -12.18 -10.18
C TYR A 101 16.46 -11.56 -9.51
N SER A 102 16.21 -10.60 -8.62
CA SER A 102 17.25 -10.03 -7.76
C SER A 102 17.58 -10.95 -6.60
N ILE A 103 18.86 -11.13 -6.29
CA ILE A 103 19.36 -11.88 -5.13
C ILE A 103 20.06 -10.93 -4.17
N GLY A 104 19.47 -10.76 -2.99
CA GLY A 104 20.00 -9.99 -1.88
C GLY A 104 21.00 -10.78 -1.02
N MET A 105 21.03 -10.40 0.25
CA MET A 105 21.82 -11.04 1.30
C MET A 105 21.17 -10.79 2.67
N SER A 106 21.52 -11.62 3.65
CA SER A 106 21.04 -11.50 5.04
C SER A 106 21.40 -10.15 5.69
N GLU A 107 20.57 -9.73 6.65
CA GLU A 107 20.80 -8.61 7.57
C GLU A 107 22.21 -8.63 8.17
N GLU A 108 22.64 -9.77 8.71
CA GLU A 108 23.98 -9.95 9.30
C GLU A 108 25.09 -9.65 8.28
N LYS A 109 24.95 -10.17 7.06
CA LYS A 109 25.92 -9.94 5.98
C LYS A 109 25.93 -8.48 5.55
N ARG A 110 24.78 -7.80 5.51
CA ARG A 110 24.67 -6.36 5.24
C ARG A 110 25.36 -5.54 6.33
N LYS A 111 25.06 -5.80 7.60
CA LYS A 111 25.68 -5.14 8.77
C LYS A 111 27.20 -5.34 8.76
N LYS A 112 27.68 -6.56 8.51
CA LYS A 112 29.11 -6.87 8.36
C LYS A 112 29.77 -6.11 7.21
N ARG A 113 29.08 -5.98 6.06
CA ARG A 113 29.60 -5.20 4.92
C ARG A 113 29.67 -3.70 5.23
N ARG A 114 28.62 -3.13 5.83
CA ARG A 114 28.59 -1.73 6.26
C ARG A 114 29.72 -1.41 7.25
N LYS A 115 29.95 -2.26 8.25
CA LYS A 115 31.08 -2.13 9.20
C LYS A 115 32.46 -2.22 8.53
N GLN A 116 32.55 -2.89 7.38
CA GLN A 116 33.78 -3.00 6.58
C GLN A 116 33.86 -1.93 5.49
N GLU A 117 32.94 -0.96 5.45
CA GLU A 117 32.81 0.06 4.39
C GLU A 117 32.75 -0.54 2.98
N LYS A 118 32.22 -1.77 2.88
CA LYS A 118 32.02 -2.48 1.62
C LYS A 118 30.61 -2.27 1.09
N PRO A 119 30.44 -2.18 -0.25
CA PRO A 119 29.15 -1.91 -0.84
C PRO A 119 28.21 -3.12 -0.69
N VAL A 120 26.94 -2.82 -0.42
CA VAL A 120 25.86 -3.80 -0.34
C VAL A 120 25.18 -3.88 -1.70
N ARG A 121 25.72 -4.75 -2.56
CA ARG A 121 25.25 -4.91 -3.95
C ARG A 121 24.44 -6.20 -4.09
N ARG A 122 23.36 -6.12 -4.86
CA ARG A 122 22.54 -7.26 -5.27
C ARG A 122 23.21 -8.00 -6.42
N ARG A 123 22.76 -9.23 -6.65
CA ARG A 123 23.11 -10.05 -7.81
C ARG A 123 21.84 -10.33 -8.59
N LEU A 124 21.96 -10.74 -9.84
CA LEU A 124 20.86 -11.28 -10.63
C LEU A 124 20.97 -12.81 -10.66
N GLY A 125 19.86 -13.50 -10.49
CA GLY A 125 19.71 -14.88 -10.96
C GLY A 125 18.88 -14.90 -12.22
N LEU A 126 19.33 -15.69 -13.21
CA LEU A 126 18.63 -15.94 -14.45
C LEU A 126 18.46 -17.46 -14.59
N LEU A 127 17.21 -17.91 -14.54
CA LEU A 127 16.81 -19.31 -14.59
C LEU A 127 16.22 -19.65 -15.96
N ASN A 128 16.75 -20.68 -16.62
CA ASN A 128 16.08 -21.33 -17.74
C ASN A 128 15.03 -22.30 -17.18
N LEU A 129 13.76 -22.08 -17.48
CA LEU A 129 12.65 -22.85 -16.92
C LEU A 129 12.48 -24.23 -17.57
N ALA A 130 13.00 -24.41 -18.78
CA ALA A 130 12.96 -25.69 -19.49
C ALA A 130 14.05 -26.66 -19.00
N THR A 131 15.29 -26.17 -18.83
CA THR A 131 16.44 -27.01 -18.42
C THR A 131 16.68 -27.03 -16.91
N GLY A 132 16.25 -25.97 -16.21
CA GLY A 132 16.59 -25.74 -14.80
C GLY A 132 17.96 -25.11 -14.58
N ASP A 133 18.71 -24.79 -15.64
CA ASP A 133 20.02 -24.15 -15.50
C ASP A 133 19.91 -22.72 -14.97
N THR A 134 20.89 -22.29 -14.18
CA THR A 134 20.87 -20.94 -13.59
C THR A 134 22.20 -20.25 -13.71
N THR A 135 22.17 -19.07 -14.31
CA THR A 135 23.28 -18.14 -14.34
C THR A 135 23.14 -17.12 -13.22
N VAL A 136 24.20 -16.84 -12.48
CA VAL A 136 24.22 -15.76 -11.48
C VAL A 136 25.17 -14.67 -11.93
N VAL A 137 24.66 -13.46 -12.11
CA VAL A 137 25.43 -12.28 -12.50
C VAL A 137 25.65 -11.38 -11.29
N PRO A 138 26.90 -11.11 -10.85
CA PRO A 138 27.15 -10.31 -9.65
C PRO A 138 26.78 -8.84 -9.86
N ALA A 139 26.57 -8.05 -8.80
CA ALA A 139 26.50 -6.59 -8.86
C ALA A 139 25.57 -5.99 -9.96
N VAL A 140 24.34 -6.51 -10.06
CA VAL A 140 23.27 -5.98 -10.93
C VAL A 140 22.34 -5.11 -10.08
N SER A 141 22.14 -3.86 -10.49
CA SER A 141 21.29 -2.86 -9.82
C SER A 141 19.84 -2.92 -10.31
N GLY A 142 19.63 -3.23 -11.59
CA GLY A 142 18.33 -3.38 -12.24
C GLY A 142 18.43 -4.24 -13.50
N PHE A 143 17.30 -4.75 -13.98
CA PHE A 143 17.20 -5.57 -15.18
C PHE A 143 15.82 -5.44 -15.83
N ALA A 144 15.75 -5.71 -17.13
CA ALA A 144 14.49 -5.75 -17.88
C ALA A 144 14.64 -6.68 -19.09
N PHE A 145 13.64 -7.52 -19.34
CA PHE A 145 13.53 -8.24 -20.61
C PHE A 145 13.06 -7.27 -21.70
N SER A 146 13.50 -7.52 -22.94
CA SER A 146 12.77 -7.01 -24.11
C SER A 146 11.39 -7.64 -24.16
N ASP A 147 10.41 -6.96 -24.75
CA ASP A 147 9.01 -7.41 -24.76
C ASP A 147 8.80 -8.75 -25.45
N GLY A 148 9.59 -9.08 -26.48
CA GLY A 148 9.59 -10.43 -27.08
C GLY A 148 10.28 -11.52 -26.23
N GLY A 149 10.79 -11.20 -25.04
CA GLY A 149 11.42 -12.13 -24.10
C GLY A 149 12.84 -12.60 -24.42
N ARG A 150 13.34 -12.45 -25.65
CA ARG A 150 14.65 -12.98 -26.09
C ARG A 150 15.88 -12.29 -25.48
N TYR A 151 15.81 -10.98 -25.21
CA TYR A 151 16.96 -10.22 -24.72
C TYR A 151 16.75 -9.78 -23.28
N LEU A 152 17.82 -9.80 -22.49
CA LEU A 152 17.83 -9.34 -21.11
C LEU A 152 18.87 -8.24 -20.90
N ALA A 153 18.42 -7.03 -20.58
CA ALA A 153 19.26 -5.93 -20.18
C ALA A 153 19.53 -5.99 -18.66
N MET A 154 20.79 -5.81 -18.25
CA MET A 154 21.25 -5.94 -16.86
C MET A 154 22.18 -4.80 -16.50
N ARG A 155 21.66 -3.79 -15.82
CA ARG A 155 22.42 -2.62 -15.39
C ARG A 155 23.22 -2.94 -14.14
N ARG A 156 24.48 -2.56 -14.11
CA ARG A 156 25.41 -2.80 -12.99
C ARG A 156 25.30 -1.67 -11.96
N TYR A 157 25.97 -1.82 -10.83
CA TYR A 157 26.18 -0.69 -9.92
C TYR A 157 27.32 0.20 -10.42
N PRO A 158 27.23 1.54 -10.26
CA PRO A 158 28.37 2.43 -10.49
C PRO A 158 29.61 1.99 -9.71
N PRO A 159 30.83 2.37 -10.14
CA PRO A 159 32.06 2.17 -9.37
C PRO A 159 31.93 2.72 -7.94
N GLN A 160 32.54 2.07 -6.94
CA GLN A 160 32.41 2.52 -5.54
C GLN A 160 33.06 3.90 -5.31
N GLU A 161 34.11 4.21 -6.06
CA GLU A 161 34.83 5.49 -6.01
C GLU A 161 34.27 6.53 -6.99
N ALA A 162 33.10 6.25 -7.59
CA ALA A 162 32.43 7.21 -8.44
C ALA A 162 31.99 8.42 -7.59
N PRO A 163 32.07 9.65 -8.13
CA PRO A 163 31.38 10.80 -7.57
C PRO A 163 29.89 10.51 -7.33
N ASP A 164 29.29 11.11 -6.30
CA ASP A 164 27.88 10.85 -5.92
C ASP A 164 26.88 11.27 -7.01
N ASP A 165 27.26 12.22 -7.86
CA ASP A 165 26.53 12.73 -9.01
C ASP A 165 26.65 11.85 -10.28
N LEU A 166 27.64 10.95 -10.36
CA LEU A 166 27.81 10.07 -11.52
C LEU A 166 26.77 8.93 -11.50
N ARG A 167 25.88 8.91 -12.49
CA ARG A 167 24.83 7.89 -12.64
C ARG A 167 25.29 6.73 -13.52
N GLY A 168 26.19 6.98 -14.46
CA GLY A 168 26.67 5.98 -15.41
C GLY A 168 27.20 4.69 -14.79
N ALA A 169 26.72 3.55 -15.28
CA ALA A 169 27.20 2.22 -14.89
C ALA A 169 27.34 1.30 -16.11
N ASP A 170 28.08 0.20 -15.97
CA ASP A 170 28.11 -0.82 -17.03
C ASP A 170 26.71 -1.41 -17.24
N LEU A 171 26.35 -1.66 -18.49
CA LEU A 171 25.15 -2.38 -18.90
C LEU A 171 25.54 -3.63 -19.68
N LEU A 172 24.95 -4.76 -19.35
CA LEU A 172 25.09 -6.01 -20.09
C LEU A 172 23.76 -6.36 -20.75
N VAL A 173 23.76 -6.57 -22.05
CA VAL A 173 22.61 -7.13 -22.79
C VAL A 173 22.96 -8.54 -23.19
N ARG A 174 22.17 -9.51 -22.73
CA ARG A 174 22.33 -10.93 -23.08
C ARG A 174 21.30 -11.33 -24.12
N ASP A 175 21.75 -11.92 -25.21
CA ASP A 175 20.89 -12.72 -26.10
C ASP A 175 20.73 -14.10 -25.46
N LEU A 176 19.51 -14.45 -25.08
CA LEU A 176 19.23 -15.68 -24.35
C LEU A 176 19.23 -16.92 -25.25
N GLU A 177 19.04 -16.75 -26.56
CA GLU A 177 19.08 -17.82 -27.54
C GLU A 177 20.52 -18.11 -27.98
N ALA A 178 21.28 -17.06 -28.30
CA ALA A 178 22.68 -17.20 -28.73
C ALA A 178 23.67 -17.35 -27.55
N GLU A 179 23.22 -17.09 -26.33
CA GLU A 179 24.03 -17.03 -25.10
C GLU A 179 25.20 -16.04 -25.13
N THR A 180 25.14 -15.05 -26.03
CA THR A 180 26.16 -14.01 -26.18
C THR A 180 25.84 -12.77 -25.36
N TYR A 181 26.88 -12.01 -24.99
CA TYR A 181 26.76 -10.76 -24.26
C TYR A 181 27.27 -9.60 -25.10
N THR A 182 26.54 -8.50 -25.08
CA THR A 182 26.99 -7.17 -25.51
C THR A 182 27.10 -6.28 -24.28
N SER A 183 28.21 -5.57 -24.12
CA SER A 183 28.45 -4.69 -22.98
C SER A 183 28.56 -3.23 -23.40
N PHE A 184 27.95 -2.35 -22.62
CA PHE A 184 28.06 -0.90 -22.74
C PHE A 184 28.61 -0.33 -21.44
N GLY A 185 29.54 0.63 -21.53
CA GLY A 185 30.00 1.37 -20.37
C GLY A 185 29.20 2.66 -20.18
N ASN A 186 29.21 3.19 -18.96
CA ASN A 186 28.69 4.52 -18.63
C ASN A 186 27.20 4.73 -18.95
N VAL A 187 26.36 3.70 -18.82
CA VAL A 187 24.92 3.81 -19.04
C VAL A 187 24.22 4.36 -17.80
N ALA A 188 23.61 5.53 -17.90
CA ALA A 188 22.80 6.11 -16.82
C ALA A 188 21.42 5.47 -16.77
N ASP A 189 20.73 5.40 -17.91
CA ASP A 189 19.35 4.92 -18.03
C ASP A 189 19.14 4.03 -19.28
N MET A 190 18.09 3.22 -19.28
CA MET A 190 17.74 2.30 -20.37
C MET A 190 16.24 2.10 -20.54
N ALA A 191 15.76 1.99 -21.78
CA ALA A 191 14.36 1.71 -22.09
C ALA A 191 14.20 0.82 -23.34
N TRP A 192 13.55 -0.34 -23.20
CA TRP A 192 13.18 -1.20 -24.32
C TRP A 192 12.00 -0.60 -25.09
N GLN A 193 12.02 -0.72 -26.41
CA GLN A 193 10.84 -0.49 -27.25
C GLN A 193 9.89 -1.69 -27.16
N HIS A 194 8.58 -1.44 -27.24
CA HIS A 194 7.54 -2.47 -27.16
C HIS A 194 7.56 -3.45 -28.35
N GLU A 195 7.55 -2.93 -29.58
CA GLU A 195 7.36 -3.73 -30.80
C GLU A 195 8.64 -4.31 -31.42
N ALA A 196 9.81 -3.86 -30.95
CA ALA A 196 11.09 -4.35 -31.48
C ALA A 196 12.16 -4.41 -30.39
N PRO A 197 13.21 -5.25 -30.56
CA PRO A 197 14.29 -5.39 -29.59
C PRO A 197 15.29 -4.23 -29.69
N HIS A 198 14.78 -3.01 -29.70
CA HIS A 198 15.56 -1.77 -29.65
C HIS A 198 15.65 -1.29 -28.22
N LEU A 199 16.88 -1.04 -27.77
CA LEU A 199 17.16 -0.53 -26.43
C LEU A 199 17.73 0.88 -26.55
N ALA A 200 16.96 1.86 -26.07
CA ALA A 200 17.44 3.22 -25.88
C ALA A 200 18.31 3.29 -24.62
N LEU A 201 19.42 4.03 -24.70
CA LEU A 201 20.42 4.17 -23.64
C LEU A 201 20.80 5.64 -23.48
N THR A 202 20.88 6.14 -22.24
CA THR A 202 21.59 7.39 -21.96
C THR A 202 22.99 7.06 -21.46
N ILE A 203 23.97 7.80 -21.98
CA ILE A 203 25.37 7.68 -21.57
C ILE A 203 25.72 8.86 -20.68
N ASP A 204 26.30 8.53 -19.53
CA ASP A 204 26.81 9.45 -18.52
C ASP A 204 28.22 9.02 -18.10
N GLY A 205 29.23 9.72 -18.61
CA GLY A 205 30.63 9.53 -18.30
C GLY A 205 31.25 10.76 -17.63
N ARG A 206 32.28 10.53 -16.81
CA ARG A 206 32.91 11.53 -15.92
C ARG A 206 33.34 12.87 -16.53
N THR A 207 33.57 12.95 -17.84
CA THR A 207 34.00 14.21 -18.51
C THR A 207 32.91 14.78 -19.41
N GLU A 208 31.74 14.13 -19.43
CA GLU A 208 30.54 14.41 -20.23
C GLU A 208 30.72 14.44 -21.76
N THR A 209 31.97 14.42 -22.25
CA THR A 209 32.32 14.61 -23.66
C THR A 209 31.71 13.55 -24.58
N GLY A 210 31.43 12.36 -24.02
CA GLY A 210 30.82 11.23 -24.72
C GLY A 210 29.37 10.94 -24.34
N ASN A 211 28.74 11.82 -23.55
CA ASN A 211 27.35 11.69 -23.12
C ASN A 211 26.41 11.84 -24.32
N GLY A 212 25.26 11.19 -24.23
CA GLY A 212 24.32 11.14 -25.34
C GLY A 212 23.27 10.07 -25.23
N VAL A 213 22.36 10.07 -26.21
CA VAL A 213 21.37 9.01 -26.41
C VAL A 213 21.86 8.09 -27.49
N ARG A 214 21.89 6.78 -27.19
CA ARG A 214 22.24 5.73 -28.13
C ARG A 214 21.09 4.74 -28.25
N LEU A 215 20.95 4.17 -29.43
CA LEU A 215 20.01 3.13 -29.74
C LEU A 215 20.77 1.86 -30.10
N TYR A 216 20.52 0.80 -29.35
CA TYR A 216 21.06 -0.51 -29.63
C TYR A 216 19.99 -1.43 -30.20
N ASP A 217 20.23 -1.93 -31.41
CA ASP A 217 19.45 -3.00 -32.01
C ASP A 217 20.04 -4.34 -31.61
N ALA A 218 19.35 -5.04 -30.71
CA ALA A 218 19.83 -6.30 -30.17
C ALA A 218 19.76 -7.45 -31.18
N ALA A 219 18.90 -7.36 -32.20
CA ALA A 219 18.79 -8.37 -33.25
C ALA A 219 19.93 -8.28 -34.26
N THR A 220 20.35 -7.07 -34.64
CA THR A 220 21.42 -6.87 -35.62
C THR A 220 22.79 -6.59 -35.00
N GLY A 221 22.83 -6.28 -33.69
CA GLY A 221 24.02 -5.80 -32.99
C GLY A 221 24.44 -4.37 -33.35
N ARG A 222 23.59 -3.64 -34.10
CA ARG A 222 23.89 -2.28 -34.56
C ARG A 222 23.69 -1.29 -33.42
N LEU A 223 24.72 -0.51 -33.12
CA LEU A 223 24.64 0.64 -32.21
C LEU A 223 24.62 1.95 -33.01
N GLN A 224 23.58 2.75 -32.84
CA GLN A 224 23.40 4.05 -33.47
C GLN A 224 23.42 5.15 -32.42
N THR A 225 24.16 6.22 -32.67
CA THR A 225 24.12 7.44 -31.83
C THR A 225 23.01 8.35 -32.32
N LEU A 226 22.03 8.66 -31.46
CA LEU A 226 20.91 9.55 -31.78
C LEU A 226 21.17 11.00 -31.38
N ALA A 227 21.89 11.21 -30.27
CA ALA A 227 22.48 12.49 -29.87
C ALA A 227 23.82 12.27 -29.17
N SER A 228 24.75 13.22 -29.38
CA SER A 228 26.05 13.25 -28.71
C SER A 228 26.50 14.69 -28.60
N MET A 229 26.36 15.26 -27.41
CA MET A 229 26.79 16.61 -26.99
C MET A 229 27.10 16.52 -25.50
N PRO A 230 28.05 17.31 -24.97
CA PRO A 230 28.27 17.42 -23.52
C PRO A 230 26.98 17.78 -22.76
N GLY A 231 26.91 17.38 -21.49
CA GLY A 231 25.75 17.48 -20.63
C GLY A 231 25.07 16.14 -20.35
N ASP A 232 24.21 16.16 -19.35
CA ASP A 232 23.44 15.00 -18.89
C ASP A 232 22.23 14.71 -19.76
N TYR A 233 21.87 13.43 -19.87
CA TYR A 233 20.68 12.97 -20.59
C TYR A 233 19.80 12.12 -19.70
N THR A 234 18.51 12.44 -19.64
CA THR A 234 17.55 11.84 -18.70
C THR A 234 16.20 11.58 -19.37
N GLY A 235 15.32 10.84 -18.69
CA GLY A 235 13.92 10.70 -19.06
C GLY A 235 13.70 10.03 -20.42
N LEU A 236 14.33 8.87 -20.66
CA LEU A 236 14.03 8.09 -21.86
C LEU A 236 12.57 7.66 -21.87
N SER A 237 11.88 7.93 -22.98
CA SER A 237 10.45 7.65 -23.09
C SER A 237 10.06 7.31 -24.52
N TRP A 238 9.55 6.10 -24.72
CA TRP A 238 8.99 5.65 -25.98
C TRP A 238 7.53 6.11 -26.10
N ARG A 239 7.09 6.48 -27.30
CA ARG A 239 5.66 6.62 -27.57
C ARG A 239 5.02 5.24 -27.40
N PRO A 240 3.90 5.13 -26.67
CA PRO A 240 3.29 3.83 -26.39
C PRO A 240 3.03 3.02 -27.67
N ALA A 241 3.40 1.73 -27.67
CA ALA A 241 3.32 0.79 -28.79
C ALA A 241 3.98 1.21 -30.13
N GLU A 242 4.87 2.22 -30.10
CA GLU A 242 5.35 2.90 -31.32
C GLU A 242 6.88 3.06 -31.32
N ASP A 243 7.44 3.64 -32.38
CA ASP A 243 8.89 3.77 -32.58
C ASP A 243 9.44 5.20 -32.41
N ASP A 244 8.70 6.04 -31.70
CA ASP A 244 9.12 7.42 -31.41
C ASP A 244 9.74 7.49 -30.01
N LEU A 245 10.88 8.17 -29.88
CA LEU A 245 11.66 8.26 -28.65
C LEU A 245 11.81 9.71 -28.21
N ALA A 246 11.66 9.99 -26.93
CA ALA A 246 11.98 11.27 -26.31
C ALA A 246 13.05 11.12 -25.23
N ALA A 247 13.77 12.22 -24.98
CA ALA A 247 14.70 12.37 -23.88
C ALA A 247 14.86 13.85 -23.51
N LEU A 248 15.44 14.12 -22.35
CA LEU A 248 15.90 15.44 -21.94
C LEU A 248 17.42 15.50 -22.02
N ARG A 249 17.95 16.69 -22.32
CA ARG A 249 19.39 16.99 -22.22
C ARG A 249 19.61 18.23 -21.38
N ALA A 250 20.41 18.13 -20.33
CA ALA A 250 20.82 19.24 -19.49
C ALA A 250 21.56 20.32 -20.29
N ARG A 251 21.46 21.55 -19.79
CA ARG A 251 22.08 22.74 -20.35
C ARG A 251 22.37 23.71 -19.20
N GLU A 252 23.66 23.96 -19.01
CA GLU A 252 24.13 24.96 -18.06
C GLU A 252 23.78 26.39 -18.48
N SER A 253 23.72 27.28 -17.49
CA SER A 253 23.45 28.69 -17.67
C SER A 253 24.12 29.50 -16.55
N ASP A 254 25.15 30.26 -16.87
CA ASP A 254 25.92 31.04 -15.89
C ASP A 254 25.09 32.10 -15.13
N ASP A 255 23.99 32.57 -15.75
CA ASP A 255 23.16 33.65 -15.20
C ASP A 255 22.12 33.18 -14.15
N TRP A 256 21.97 31.87 -13.88
CA TRP A 256 20.86 31.33 -13.08
C TRP A 256 21.32 30.19 -12.14
N GLN A 257 20.66 30.03 -10.98
CA GLN A 257 21.11 29.10 -9.94
C GLN A 257 21.03 27.61 -10.34
N HIS A 258 20.11 27.27 -11.23
CA HIS A 258 19.86 25.90 -11.65
C HIS A 258 19.90 25.75 -13.17
N GLU A 259 20.35 24.57 -13.62
CA GLU A 259 20.37 24.23 -15.03
C GLU A 259 18.95 24.11 -15.63
N THR A 260 18.88 24.21 -16.96
CA THR A 260 17.67 23.98 -17.75
C THR A 260 17.88 22.76 -18.66
N HIS A 261 16.84 22.31 -19.34
CA HIS A 261 16.90 21.17 -20.25
C HIS A 261 16.45 21.54 -21.67
N VAL A 262 16.90 20.73 -22.63
CA VAL A 262 16.42 20.70 -24.01
C VAL A 262 15.64 19.40 -24.19
N VAL A 263 14.41 19.50 -24.69
CA VAL A 263 13.61 18.30 -25.00
C VAL A 263 14.01 17.79 -26.38
N LEU A 264 14.34 16.51 -26.47
CA LEU A 264 14.73 15.84 -27.70
C LEU A 264 13.63 14.84 -28.10
N ALA A 265 13.31 14.80 -29.38
CA ALA A 265 12.35 13.87 -29.95
C ALA A 265 12.92 13.25 -31.23
N TRP A 266 12.85 11.93 -31.35
CA TRP A 266 13.16 11.18 -32.55
C TRP A 266 11.92 10.44 -33.01
N THR A 267 11.63 10.51 -34.31
CA THR A 267 10.49 9.80 -34.90
C THR A 267 10.91 8.88 -36.02
N GLY A 268 10.18 7.77 -36.19
CA GLY A 268 10.53 6.75 -37.19
C GLY A 268 11.89 6.10 -36.90
N VAL A 269 12.15 5.77 -35.64
CA VAL A 269 13.46 5.24 -35.21
C VAL A 269 13.80 3.94 -35.93
N ASN A 270 12.80 3.15 -36.30
CA ASN A 270 13.00 1.83 -36.89
C ASN A 270 13.38 1.90 -38.38
N ASP A 271 13.10 3.04 -39.05
CA ASP A 271 13.40 3.27 -40.47
C ASP A 271 14.91 3.42 -40.76
N GLY A 272 15.75 3.49 -39.72
CA GLY A 272 17.22 3.63 -39.82
C GLY A 272 17.71 5.04 -40.16
N ALA A 273 16.79 5.99 -40.38
CA ALA A 273 17.07 7.41 -40.55
C ALA A 273 16.10 8.26 -39.71
N PRO A 274 16.18 8.18 -38.36
CA PRO A 274 15.25 8.87 -37.46
C PRO A 274 15.25 10.37 -37.72
N GLU A 275 14.06 10.94 -37.84
CA GLU A 275 13.89 12.39 -37.87
C GLU A 275 14.05 12.93 -36.44
N ARG A 276 15.09 13.74 -36.21
CA ARG A 276 15.32 14.40 -34.93
C ARG A 276 14.71 15.81 -34.91
N ARG A 277 13.96 16.10 -33.86
CA ARG A 277 13.50 17.44 -33.48
C ARG A 277 13.98 17.77 -32.07
N GLN A 278 14.05 19.06 -31.76
CA GLN A 278 14.37 19.50 -30.40
C GLN A 278 13.58 20.76 -30.04
N PHE A 279 13.21 20.86 -28.78
CA PHE A 279 12.68 22.06 -28.16
C PHE A 279 13.76 22.64 -27.24
N ASP A 280 14.44 23.68 -27.73
CA ASP A 280 15.47 24.39 -26.98
C ASP A 280 14.90 25.72 -26.46
N PRO A 281 14.75 25.88 -25.13
CA PRO A 281 14.14 27.08 -24.55
C PRO A 281 14.87 28.38 -24.92
N ALA A 282 16.16 28.34 -25.29
CA ALA A 282 16.91 29.53 -25.69
C ALA A 282 16.64 29.99 -27.13
N THR A 283 16.04 29.14 -27.96
CA THR A 283 15.75 29.44 -29.39
C THR A 283 14.29 29.28 -29.75
N ALA A 284 13.49 28.64 -28.88
CA ALA A 284 12.05 28.53 -29.04
C ALA A 284 11.42 29.93 -28.90
N GLY A 285 10.93 30.46 -30.03
CA GLY A 285 10.22 31.73 -30.04
C GLY A 285 9.08 31.75 -29.02
N ALA A 286 8.99 32.82 -28.25
CA ALA A 286 8.03 33.04 -27.17
C ALA A 286 8.17 32.16 -25.90
N PHE A 287 9.19 31.31 -25.76
CA PHE A 287 9.48 30.69 -24.45
C PHE A 287 10.14 31.73 -23.52
N PRO A 288 9.58 32.01 -22.33
CA PRO A 288 10.07 33.10 -21.48
C PRO A 288 11.36 32.70 -20.75
N ASP A 289 12.32 33.62 -20.69
CA ASP A 289 13.57 33.44 -19.93
C ASP A 289 13.34 33.21 -18.43
N SER A 290 12.16 33.54 -17.91
CA SER A 290 11.78 33.29 -16.52
C SER A 290 11.39 31.84 -16.24
N LEU A 291 11.33 30.96 -17.25
CA LEU A 291 11.06 29.53 -17.09
C LEU A 291 12.26 28.68 -17.48
N ARG A 292 12.38 27.50 -16.87
CA ARG A 292 13.32 26.43 -17.24
C ARG A 292 12.58 25.11 -17.43
N ILE A 293 13.14 24.26 -18.28
CA ILE A 293 12.71 22.87 -18.43
C ILE A 293 13.44 22.04 -17.37
N VAL A 294 12.72 21.15 -16.70
CA VAL A 294 13.25 20.32 -15.59
C VAL A 294 13.14 18.84 -15.90
N ASP A 295 13.99 18.04 -15.27
CA ASP A 295 14.00 16.58 -15.38
C ASP A 295 13.27 15.86 -14.24
N HIS A 296 12.65 16.61 -13.32
CA HIS A 296 11.70 16.09 -12.31
C HIS A 296 10.43 15.46 -12.94
N ARG A 297 10.24 15.61 -14.26
CA ARG A 297 9.17 14.95 -15.03
C ARG A 297 9.77 14.32 -16.28
N THR A 298 9.61 13.00 -16.40
CA THR A 298 9.96 12.28 -17.63
C THR A 298 9.06 12.77 -18.78
N PRO A 299 9.61 13.09 -19.97
CA PRO A 299 8.81 13.51 -21.11
C PRO A 299 7.87 12.38 -21.53
N ALA A 300 6.64 12.71 -21.92
CA ALA A 300 5.62 11.72 -22.29
C ALA A 300 4.99 12.08 -23.63
N TRP A 301 4.86 11.11 -24.52
CA TRP A 301 4.20 11.29 -25.80
C TRP A 301 2.68 11.26 -25.65
N ALA A 302 1.97 12.06 -26.44
CA ALA A 302 0.58 11.73 -26.74
C ALA A 302 0.53 10.43 -27.56
N THR A 303 -0.60 9.71 -27.49
CA THR A 303 -0.84 8.52 -28.33
C THR A 303 -0.65 8.86 -29.81
N GLU A 304 -1.12 10.04 -30.22
CA GLU A 304 -0.84 10.63 -31.53
C GLU A 304 0.52 11.36 -31.53
N ARG A 305 1.28 11.25 -32.64
CA ARG A 305 2.62 11.87 -32.82
C ARG A 305 2.61 13.41 -32.88
N GLU A 306 1.51 14.06 -32.49
CA GLU A 306 1.36 15.51 -32.61
C GLU A 306 1.96 16.28 -31.42
N ARG A 307 2.12 15.64 -30.25
CA ARG A 307 2.48 16.32 -29.01
C ARG A 307 3.42 15.51 -28.12
N LEU A 308 4.26 16.24 -27.39
CA LEU A 308 5.12 15.72 -26.32
C LEU A 308 4.95 16.60 -25.08
N PHE A 309 4.77 15.98 -23.91
CA PHE A 309 4.57 16.64 -22.64
C PHE A 309 5.84 16.61 -21.79
N PHE A 310 6.12 17.70 -21.07
CA PHE A 310 7.30 17.82 -20.20
C PHE A 310 7.05 18.83 -19.07
N GLY A 311 7.94 18.87 -18.07
CA GLY A 311 7.84 19.74 -16.90
C GLY A 311 8.60 21.07 -17.07
N VAL A 312 8.01 22.17 -16.61
CA VAL A 312 8.70 23.47 -16.51
C VAL A 312 8.53 24.10 -15.12
N GLN A 313 9.54 24.85 -14.69
CA GLN A 313 9.54 25.62 -13.44
C GLN A 313 9.96 27.07 -13.68
N LYS A 314 9.65 27.96 -12.73
CA LYS A 314 10.23 29.31 -12.71
C LYS A 314 11.74 29.24 -12.45
N ARG A 315 12.50 30.17 -13.02
CA ARG A 315 13.94 30.31 -12.75
C ARG A 315 14.18 31.23 -11.57
N GLU A 316 15.15 30.86 -10.75
CA GLU A 316 15.66 31.69 -9.66
C GLU A 316 16.98 32.33 -10.08
N ALA A 317 17.00 33.67 -10.09
CA ALA A 317 18.23 34.41 -10.34
C ALA A 317 19.25 34.08 -9.25
N VAL A 318 20.54 34.08 -9.59
CA VAL A 318 21.60 33.99 -8.58
C VAL A 318 21.43 35.18 -7.65
N ALA A 319 21.07 34.92 -6.39
CA ALA A 319 20.89 35.98 -5.42
C ALA A 319 22.23 36.71 -5.26
N PRO A 320 22.26 38.06 -5.25
CA PRO A 320 23.48 38.77 -4.91
C PRO A 320 23.90 38.40 -3.48
N ASP A 321 25.22 38.33 -3.22
CA ASP A 321 25.85 38.05 -1.90
C ASP A 321 25.45 39.04 -0.77
N THR A 322 24.51 39.94 -1.03
CA THR A 322 24.05 41.00 -0.13
C THR A 322 22.55 40.89 0.15
N ALA A 323 22.07 39.70 0.56
CA ALA A 323 20.73 39.60 1.12
C ALA A 323 20.67 40.48 2.38
N GLN A 324 19.85 41.54 2.33
CA GLN A 324 19.60 42.41 3.47
C GLN A 324 18.93 41.62 4.59
N ALA A 325 19.28 41.89 5.83
CA ALA A 325 18.66 41.20 6.95
C ALA A 325 17.21 41.64 7.11
N ASP A 326 16.28 40.69 7.29
CA ASP A 326 14.84 40.95 7.34
C ASP A 326 14.38 41.66 8.63
N SER A 327 15.30 42.09 9.50
CA SER A 327 14.97 42.86 10.70
C SER A 327 16.11 43.73 11.21
N ALA A 328 15.74 44.85 11.82
CA ALA A 328 16.67 45.73 12.53
C ALA A 328 17.41 45.03 13.70
N ALA A 329 16.88 43.90 14.20
CA ALA A 329 17.54 43.09 15.22
C ALA A 329 18.66 42.23 14.62
N ALA A 330 18.47 41.69 13.41
CA ALA A 330 19.50 40.95 12.69
C ALA A 330 20.66 41.86 12.25
N ASP A 331 20.37 43.12 11.88
CA ASP A 331 21.39 44.15 11.62
C ASP A 331 22.26 44.48 12.86
N SER A 332 21.74 44.27 14.07
CA SER A 332 22.46 44.51 15.33
C SER A 332 23.31 43.31 15.82
N LEU A 333 23.29 42.20 15.07
CA LEU A 333 23.95 40.94 15.40
C LEU A 333 25.10 40.58 14.43
N GLU A 334 25.65 41.56 13.70
CA GLU A 334 26.76 41.34 12.74
C GLU A 334 27.91 40.50 13.34
N ASP A 335 28.24 40.70 14.63
CA ASP A 335 29.30 39.95 15.33
C ASP A 335 28.93 38.52 15.75
N TYR A 336 27.65 38.12 15.68
CA TYR A 336 27.14 36.82 16.15
C TYR A 336 26.61 35.92 15.02
N GLY A 337 26.50 36.44 13.80
CA GLY A 337 25.85 35.76 12.67
C GLY A 337 24.32 35.73 12.75
N PRO A 338 23.61 35.27 11.71
CA PRO A 338 22.15 35.25 11.70
C PRO A 338 21.60 34.23 12.69
N ALA A 339 20.59 34.63 13.47
CA ALA A 339 19.87 33.71 14.35
C ALA A 339 19.01 32.74 13.53
N GLY A 340 19.03 31.44 13.87
CA GLY A 340 18.22 30.40 13.22
C GLY A 340 16.72 30.44 13.58
N VAL A 341 16.13 31.62 13.67
CA VAL A 341 14.72 31.82 14.05
C VAL A 341 13.81 31.33 12.93
N LYS A 342 12.77 30.58 13.31
CA LYS A 342 11.68 30.17 12.40
C LYS A 342 10.44 30.96 12.80
N VAL A 343 10.00 31.87 11.94
CA VAL A 343 8.80 32.70 12.16
C VAL A 343 7.59 31.93 11.64
N TRP A 344 6.53 31.86 12.45
CA TRP A 344 5.25 31.21 12.09
C TRP A 344 4.17 32.30 12.14
N HIS A 345 3.29 32.34 11.14
CA HIS A 345 2.25 33.36 11.04
C HIS A 345 0.89 32.71 10.78
N THR A 346 -0.19 33.26 11.34
CA THR A 346 -1.55 32.71 11.14
C THR A 346 -2.09 32.92 9.72
N SER A 347 -1.37 33.67 8.88
CA SER A 347 -1.68 33.79 7.45
C SER A 347 -0.96 32.74 6.60
N ASP A 348 -0.18 31.86 7.21
CA ASP A 348 0.47 30.75 6.51
C ASP A 348 -0.62 29.79 6.05
N VAL A 349 -0.79 29.64 4.73
CA VAL A 349 -1.71 28.64 4.14
C VAL A 349 -1.29 27.23 4.55
N GLU A 350 0.02 26.97 4.50
CA GLU A 350 0.63 25.75 5.01
C GLU A 350 1.56 26.12 6.15
N ILE A 351 1.37 25.52 7.33
CA ILE A 351 2.23 25.81 8.47
C ILE A 351 3.66 25.30 8.26
N ILE A 352 4.63 25.94 8.90
CA ILE A 352 6.07 25.65 8.73
C ILE A 352 6.44 24.15 8.85
N PRO A 353 5.87 23.35 9.79
CA PRO A 353 6.15 21.91 9.83
C PRO A 353 5.75 21.18 8.54
N ARG A 354 4.58 21.51 7.97
CA ARG A 354 4.08 20.94 6.72
C ARG A 354 4.98 21.31 5.54
N GLN A 355 5.35 22.58 5.44
CA GLN A 355 6.31 23.04 4.43
C GLN A 355 7.64 22.28 4.51
N LYS A 356 8.15 21.96 5.71
CA LYS A 356 9.38 21.16 5.83
C LYS A 356 9.21 19.72 5.37
N VAL A 357 8.06 19.11 5.66
CA VAL A 357 7.74 17.75 5.22
C VAL A 357 7.61 17.70 3.70
N GLN A 358 7.05 18.76 3.09
CA GLN A 358 6.82 18.85 1.65
C GLN A 358 7.98 19.48 0.86
N ALA A 359 8.98 20.07 1.52
CA ALA A 359 10.02 20.87 0.87
C ALA A 359 10.77 20.18 -0.28
N GLU A 360 10.96 18.86 -0.22
CA GLU A 360 11.56 18.11 -1.33
C GLU A 360 10.59 18.02 -2.51
N GLN A 361 9.33 17.63 -2.26
CA GLN A 361 8.27 17.61 -3.27
C GLN A 361 8.04 18.99 -3.89
N ASP A 362 7.92 20.04 -3.08
CA ASP A 362 7.69 21.42 -3.55
C ASP A 362 8.83 21.92 -4.46
N ARG A 363 10.07 21.44 -4.26
CA ARG A 363 11.21 21.75 -5.15
C ARG A 363 11.13 21.01 -6.48
N GLU A 364 10.50 19.84 -6.50
CA GLU A 364 10.34 19.01 -7.70
C GLU A 364 9.06 19.36 -8.49
N ASP A 365 8.06 19.97 -7.83
CA ASP A 365 6.78 20.36 -8.43
C ASP A 365 6.98 21.28 -9.65
N ASN A 366 6.26 20.98 -10.73
CA ASN A 366 6.49 21.61 -12.03
C ASN A 366 5.19 21.70 -12.83
N TYR A 367 5.09 22.71 -13.67
CA TYR A 367 3.96 22.89 -14.56
C TYR A 367 4.05 21.94 -15.75
N LEU A 368 2.96 21.19 -16.00
CA LEU A 368 2.84 20.38 -17.21
C LEU A 368 2.75 21.28 -18.45
N THR A 369 3.57 20.98 -19.45
CA THR A 369 3.68 21.75 -20.70
C THR A 369 3.64 20.82 -21.90
N ALA A 370 2.91 21.21 -22.94
CA ALA A 370 2.83 20.51 -24.22
C ALA A 370 3.70 21.21 -25.27
N TRP A 371 4.57 20.46 -25.95
CA TRP A 371 5.22 20.85 -27.19
C TRP A 371 4.44 20.30 -28.38
N HIS A 372 4.08 21.17 -29.32
CA HIS A 372 3.35 20.81 -30.54
C HIS A 372 4.32 20.57 -31.69
N LEU A 373 4.38 19.33 -32.17
CA LEU A 373 5.33 18.83 -33.17
C LEU A 373 4.88 19.12 -34.62
N GLY A 374 4.18 20.23 -34.89
CA GLY A 374 3.52 20.51 -36.17
C GLY A 374 4.41 20.43 -37.44
N ARG A 375 3.78 20.34 -38.63
CA ARG A 375 4.46 20.19 -39.94
C ARG A 375 5.30 21.40 -40.39
N SER A 376 5.17 22.57 -39.76
CA SER A 376 5.74 23.84 -40.24
C SER A 376 7.08 24.26 -39.62
N GLY A 377 7.66 23.47 -38.71
CA GLY A 377 8.99 23.74 -38.15
C GLY A 377 9.06 24.88 -37.12
N GLU A 378 7.95 25.56 -36.79
CA GLU A 378 7.88 26.51 -35.68
C GLU A 378 7.58 25.76 -34.36
N ALA A 379 8.41 25.96 -33.34
CA ALA A 379 8.24 25.36 -32.03
C ALA A 379 7.12 26.06 -31.25
N ARG A 380 5.89 25.56 -31.38
CA ARG A 380 4.74 26.00 -30.58
C ARG A 380 4.64 25.19 -29.29
N TRP A 381 4.37 25.85 -28.18
CA TRP A 381 4.21 25.20 -26.87
C TRP A 381 3.05 25.82 -26.08
N THR A 382 2.53 25.07 -25.11
CA THR A 382 1.40 25.49 -24.25
C THR A 382 1.62 24.97 -22.83
N ARG A 383 1.63 25.87 -21.84
CA ARG A 383 1.58 25.47 -20.41
C ARG A 383 0.14 25.15 -20.03
N LEU A 384 -0.09 24.01 -19.39
CA LEU A 384 -1.43 23.54 -19.06
C LEU A 384 -1.85 23.93 -17.64
N GLY A 385 -0.91 23.84 -16.67
CA GLY A 385 -1.16 24.26 -15.29
C GLY A 385 -1.01 25.76 -15.07
N THR A 386 -1.73 26.28 -14.08
CA THR A 386 -1.70 27.68 -13.64
C THR A 386 -0.98 27.87 -12.31
N GLU A 387 -1.20 26.94 -11.38
CA GLU A 387 -0.54 26.87 -10.07
C GLU A 387 0.24 25.56 -9.93
N LEU A 388 1.29 25.54 -9.08
CA LEU A 388 2.08 24.30 -8.86
C LEU A 388 1.32 23.26 -8.03
N THR A 389 0.35 23.71 -7.23
CA THR A 389 -0.55 22.87 -6.45
C THR A 389 -1.72 22.31 -7.26
N GLU A 390 -1.82 22.68 -8.54
CA GLU A 390 -2.83 22.17 -9.46
C GLU A 390 -2.37 20.84 -10.06
N ASP A 391 -3.17 19.79 -9.92
CA ASP A 391 -2.90 18.53 -10.62
C ASP A 391 -3.50 18.59 -12.03
N VAL A 392 -2.68 18.33 -13.05
CA VAL A 392 -3.10 18.37 -14.45
C VAL A 392 -2.85 17.02 -15.10
N GLN A 393 -3.94 16.38 -15.52
CA GLN A 393 -3.92 15.09 -16.19
C GLN A 393 -4.29 15.26 -17.67
N VAL A 394 -3.41 14.79 -18.56
CA VAL A 394 -3.71 14.74 -19.99
C VAL A 394 -4.65 13.58 -20.28
N LEU A 395 -5.72 13.84 -21.03
CA LEU A 395 -6.70 12.83 -21.41
C LEU A 395 -6.18 11.94 -22.54
N HIS A 396 -6.77 10.76 -22.71
CA HIS A 396 -6.45 9.85 -23.81
C HIS A 396 -6.49 10.58 -25.17
N GLY A 397 -5.53 10.28 -26.06
CA GLY A 397 -5.31 11.00 -27.33
C GLY A 397 -4.59 12.36 -27.21
N GLY A 398 -4.52 12.96 -26.02
CA GLY A 398 -3.64 14.10 -25.74
C GLY A 398 -4.08 15.46 -26.28
N ALA A 399 -5.34 15.61 -26.72
CA ALA A 399 -5.89 16.89 -27.21
C ALA A 399 -6.54 17.75 -26.12
N ARG A 400 -7.00 17.11 -25.05
CA ARG A 400 -7.59 17.75 -23.87
C ARG A 400 -6.84 17.31 -22.62
N ALA A 401 -6.93 18.10 -21.58
CA ALA A 401 -6.49 17.77 -20.23
C ALA A 401 -7.57 18.17 -19.22
N VAL A 402 -7.49 17.61 -18.01
CA VAL A 402 -8.26 18.06 -16.86
C VAL A 402 -7.32 18.65 -15.82
N GLY A 403 -7.70 19.79 -15.24
CA GLY A 403 -6.99 20.43 -14.14
C GLY A 403 -7.82 20.40 -12.85
N LEU A 404 -7.19 20.02 -11.74
CA LEU A 404 -7.77 19.95 -10.41
C LEU A 404 -7.14 21.04 -9.53
N ASP A 405 -7.86 22.15 -9.35
CA ASP A 405 -7.36 23.30 -8.61
C ASP A 405 -7.88 23.33 -7.17
N GLN A 406 -6.96 23.25 -6.20
CA GLN A 406 -7.27 23.37 -4.77
C GLN A 406 -7.15 24.81 -4.25
N THR A 407 -6.64 25.74 -5.04
CA THR A 407 -6.32 27.11 -4.60
C THR A 407 -7.50 27.83 -3.94
N PRO A 408 -8.75 27.71 -4.44
CA PRO A 408 -9.91 28.33 -3.78
C PRO A 408 -10.21 27.78 -2.39
N TYR A 409 -9.78 26.55 -2.07
CA TYR A 409 -10.13 25.81 -0.85
C TYR A 409 -8.95 25.63 0.10
N ARG A 410 -7.86 26.36 -0.11
CA ARG A 410 -6.62 26.21 0.66
C ARG A 410 -6.76 26.50 2.17
N GLU A 411 -7.73 27.33 2.56
CA GLU A 411 -8.05 27.58 3.97
C GLU A 411 -8.95 26.46 4.53
N GLU A 412 -9.96 26.02 3.76
CA GLU A 412 -10.86 24.94 4.15
C GLU A 412 -10.11 23.61 4.32
N ARG A 413 -9.16 23.28 3.44
CA ARG A 413 -8.37 22.04 3.50
C ARG A 413 -7.47 21.93 4.74
N MET A 414 -7.22 23.04 5.45
CA MET A 414 -6.42 23.03 6.67
C MET A 414 -7.11 22.22 7.78
N PHE A 415 -8.43 22.32 7.88
CA PHE A 415 -9.24 21.75 8.96
C PHE A 415 -10.30 20.76 8.46
N GLY A 416 -10.76 20.91 7.21
CA GLY A 416 -11.83 20.14 6.61
C GLY A 416 -11.41 19.23 5.45
N PRO A 417 -12.38 18.75 4.66
CA PRO A 417 -12.12 17.93 3.49
C PRO A 417 -11.35 18.69 2.41
N VAL A 418 -10.72 17.93 1.52
CA VAL A 418 -10.01 18.50 0.36
C VAL A 418 -10.99 18.63 -0.78
N TYR A 419 -11.11 19.82 -1.35
CA TYR A 419 -11.95 20.11 -2.50
C TYR A 419 -11.13 20.66 -3.66
N HIS A 420 -11.67 20.47 -4.86
CA HIS A 420 -11.08 20.90 -6.11
C HIS A 420 -12.13 21.57 -6.99
N ASP A 421 -11.72 22.60 -7.72
CA ASP A 421 -12.39 23.00 -8.95
C ASP A 421 -11.83 22.19 -10.11
N LEU A 422 -12.72 21.69 -10.96
CA LEU A 422 -12.37 20.90 -12.13
C LEU A 422 -12.39 21.79 -13.37
N TYR A 423 -11.33 21.75 -14.16
CA TYR A 423 -11.20 22.48 -15.41
C TYR A 423 -10.96 21.53 -16.58
N ALA A 424 -11.72 21.69 -17.67
CA ALA A 424 -11.35 21.15 -18.98
C ALA A 424 -10.37 22.11 -19.65
N ILE A 425 -9.26 21.59 -20.16
CA ILE A 425 -8.17 22.37 -20.73
C ILE A 425 -7.96 21.94 -22.18
N ASP A 426 -8.01 22.88 -23.12
CA ASP A 426 -7.56 22.67 -24.48
C ASP A 426 -6.02 22.65 -24.52
N VAL A 427 -5.43 21.51 -24.91
CA VAL A 427 -3.96 21.38 -24.90
C VAL A 427 -3.30 22.23 -25.98
N ALA A 428 -4.01 22.52 -27.08
CA ALA A 428 -3.49 23.34 -28.16
C ALA A 428 -3.40 24.81 -27.77
N THR A 429 -4.41 25.38 -27.11
CA THR A 429 -4.48 26.82 -26.81
C THR A 429 -4.12 27.15 -25.36
N GLY A 430 -4.31 26.20 -24.45
CA GLY A 430 -4.23 26.42 -23.00
C GLY A 430 -5.49 27.08 -22.44
N GLU A 431 -6.54 27.23 -23.24
CA GLU A 431 -7.83 27.75 -22.79
C GLU A 431 -8.47 26.76 -21.81
N ARG A 432 -9.11 27.31 -20.79
CA ARG A 432 -9.64 26.58 -19.64
C ARG A 432 -11.12 26.88 -19.50
N GLU A 433 -11.91 25.84 -19.29
CA GLU A 433 -13.32 25.91 -18.97
C GLU A 433 -13.54 25.25 -17.61
N GLN A 434 -14.17 25.94 -16.67
CA GLN A 434 -14.52 25.35 -15.38
C GLN A 434 -15.72 24.41 -15.57
N VAL A 435 -15.52 23.12 -15.30
CA VAL A 435 -16.51 22.06 -15.47
C VAL A 435 -17.34 21.85 -14.20
N ALA A 436 -16.66 21.87 -13.04
CA ALA A 436 -17.30 21.70 -11.75
C ALA A 436 -16.56 22.51 -10.68
N GLU A 437 -17.31 22.97 -9.69
CA GLU A 437 -16.78 23.67 -8.52
C GLU A 437 -16.91 22.78 -7.29
N LYS A 438 -15.97 22.89 -6.35
CA LYS A 438 -16.03 22.27 -5.00
C LYS A 438 -16.35 20.77 -5.06
N VAL A 439 -15.51 20.01 -5.73
CA VAL A 439 -15.59 18.54 -5.86
C VAL A 439 -14.60 17.89 -4.90
N GLN A 440 -15.08 16.95 -4.08
CA GLN A 440 -14.21 16.17 -3.18
C GLN A 440 -13.71 14.88 -3.83
N PHE A 441 -14.59 14.19 -4.56
CA PHE A 441 -14.31 12.87 -5.13
C PHE A 441 -14.38 12.93 -6.65
N PHE A 442 -13.22 13.08 -7.29
CA PHE A 442 -13.06 12.98 -8.74
C PHE A 442 -12.65 11.56 -9.11
N GLU A 443 -13.44 10.87 -9.95
CA GLU A 443 -13.18 9.48 -10.37
C GLU A 443 -12.30 9.41 -11.62
N GLY A 444 -11.93 10.54 -12.20
CA GLY A 444 -11.12 10.59 -13.40
C GLY A 444 -11.91 10.70 -14.70
N PRO A 445 -11.20 10.71 -15.83
CA PRO A 445 -11.80 10.70 -17.15
C PRO A 445 -12.31 9.30 -17.55
N SER A 446 -13.17 9.25 -18.56
CA SER A 446 -13.48 8.00 -19.27
C SER A 446 -12.27 7.46 -20.03
N ALA A 447 -12.31 6.17 -20.36
CA ALA A 447 -11.24 5.45 -21.04
C ALA A 447 -10.71 6.19 -22.29
N ASN A 448 -11.59 6.67 -23.19
CA ASN A 448 -11.19 7.44 -24.37
C ASN A 448 -11.12 8.96 -24.14
N GLY A 449 -11.30 9.42 -22.90
CA GLY A 449 -11.19 10.82 -22.52
C GLY A 449 -12.34 11.72 -22.98
N ARG A 450 -13.52 11.16 -23.33
CA ARG A 450 -14.70 11.96 -23.70
C ARG A 450 -15.45 12.52 -22.49
N TYR A 451 -15.50 11.78 -21.39
CA TYR A 451 -16.26 12.17 -20.21
C TYR A 451 -15.34 12.42 -19.02
N LEU A 452 -15.76 13.31 -18.12
CA LEU A 452 -15.18 13.48 -16.78
C LEU A 452 -16.23 13.04 -15.75
N LEU A 453 -15.82 12.28 -14.73
CA LEU A 453 -16.74 11.75 -13.71
C LEU A 453 -16.34 12.21 -12.31
N TRP A 454 -17.32 12.65 -11.55
CA TRP A 454 -17.15 12.98 -10.14
C TRP A 454 -18.41 12.71 -9.33
N LEU A 455 -18.25 12.57 -8.02
CA LEU A 455 -19.34 12.50 -7.07
C LEU A 455 -19.54 13.87 -6.40
N LYS A 456 -20.79 14.35 -6.38
CA LYS A 456 -21.21 15.53 -5.63
C LYS A 456 -22.68 15.45 -5.26
N ASN A 457 -23.01 15.83 -4.03
CA ASN A 457 -24.34 15.71 -3.44
C ASN A 457 -24.84 14.25 -3.47
N ASP A 458 -23.96 13.31 -3.12
CA ASP A 458 -24.23 11.86 -3.09
C ASP A 458 -24.69 11.26 -4.42
N GLN A 459 -24.37 11.92 -5.53
CA GLN A 459 -24.71 11.51 -6.89
C GLN A 459 -23.49 11.64 -7.80
N TYR A 460 -23.37 10.71 -8.75
CA TYR A 460 -22.37 10.79 -9.81
C TYR A 460 -22.85 11.70 -10.94
N HIS A 461 -21.94 12.55 -11.40
CA HIS A 461 -22.12 13.47 -12.51
C HIS A 461 -21.09 13.17 -13.59
N ALA A 462 -21.53 13.06 -14.83
CA ALA A 462 -20.68 12.90 -16.00
C ALA A 462 -20.77 14.15 -16.88
N TYR A 463 -19.62 14.76 -17.19
CA TYR A 463 -19.52 15.87 -18.13
C TYR A 463 -19.04 15.38 -19.49
N ASP A 464 -19.82 15.64 -20.54
CA ASP A 464 -19.46 15.32 -21.93
C ASP A 464 -18.59 16.44 -22.52
N LEU A 465 -17.29 16.20 -22.69
CA LEU A 465 -16.34 17.18 -23.27
C LEU A 465 -16.63 17.53 -24.74
N GLN A 466 -17.48 16.76 -25.41
CA GLN A 466 -17.88 17.04 -26.79
C GLN A 466 -19.12 17.93 -26.86
N GLN A 467 -20.06 17.74 -25.94
CA GLN A 467 -21.33 18.49 -25.92
C GLN A 467 -21.31 19.66 -24.94
N GLU A 468 -20.31 19.71 -24.06
CA GLU A 468 -20.15 20.72 -23.00
C GLU A 468 -21.36 20.73 -22.05
N THR A 469 -21.82 19.52 -21.68
CA THR A 469 -23.00 19.31 -20.83
C THR A 469 -22.71 18.34 -19.69
N THR A 470 -23.20 18.66 -18.49
CA THR A 470 -23.19 17.78 -17.31
C THR A 470 -24.51 17.02 -17.18
N ASN A 471 -24.45 15.72 -16.95
CA ASN A 471 -25.59 14.88 -16.63
C ASN A 471 -25.41 14.23 -15.24
N THR A 472 -26.44 14.28 -14.39
CA THR A 472 -26.50 13.46 -13.18
C THR A 472 -26.90 12.05 -13.58
N ILE A 473 -26.00 11.08 -13.47
CA ILE A 473 -26.19 9.75 -14.06
C ILE A 473 -26.81 8.74 -13.09
N THR A 474 -26.72 8.97 -11.78
CA THR A 474 -27.23 8.05 -10.75
C THR A 474 -28.62 8.38 -10.21
N ALA A 475 -29.30 9.39 -10.75
CA ALA A 475 -30.60 9.84 -10.25
C ALA A 475 -31.68 8.73 -10.29
N ASP A 476 -31.58 7.82 -11.26
CA ASP A 476 -32.50 6.68 -11.44
C ASP A 476 -32.04 5.40 -10.71
N VAL A 477 -30.91 5.42 -9.99
CA VAL A 477 -30.48 4.29 -9.16
C VAL A 477 -31.31 4.28 -7.87
N PRO A 478 -32.11 3.24 -7.59
CA PRO A 478 -33.08 3.25 -6.48
C PRO A 478 -32.45 3.02 -5.10
N VAL A 479 -31.12 3.12 -5.00
CA VAL A 479 -30.33 2.87 -3.79
C VAL A 479 -29.15 3.84 -3.72
N PRO A 480 -28.61 4.15 -2.53
CA PRO A 480 -27.42 4.98 -2.43
C PRO A 480 -26.20 4.38 -3.14
N VAL A 481 -25.42 5.26 -3.77
CA VAL A 481 -24.09 4.97 -4.36
C VAL A 481 -22.94 5.44 -3.46
N VAL A 482 -23.29 5.96 -2.29
CA VAL A 482 -22.38 6.37 -1.22
C VAL A 482 -22.63 5.53 0.02
N ASP A 483 -21.60 5.40 0.86
CA ASP A 483 -21.71 4.76 2.16
C ASP A 483 -22.47 5.66 3.13
N VAL A 484 -23.77 5.40 3.25
CA VAL A 484 -24.66 6.13 4.16
C VAL A 484 -24.49 5.71 5.62
N ASP A 485 -23.82 4.58 5.87
CA ASP A 485 -23.54 4.05 7.19
C ASP A 485 -22.19 4.52 7.74
N ASP A 486 -21.36 5.17 6.90
CA ASP A 486 -20.16 5.89 7.32
C ASP A 486 -20.49 6.90 8.43
N ASP A 487 -19.83 6.76 9.57
CA ASP A 487 -20.10 7.54 10.77
C ASP A 487 -19.25 8.81 10.91
N HIS A 488 -18.45 9.15 9.88
CA HIS A 488 -17.69 10.38 9.88
C HIS A 488 -18.59 11.61 9.73
N THR A 489 -18.20 12.70 10.40
CA THR A 489 -18.88 13.99 10.41
C THR A 489 -18.53 14.83 9.18
N VAL A 490 -18.74 14.25 8.00
CA VAL A 490 -18.60 14.90 6.69
C VAL A 490 -19.96 15.05 6.02
N GLU A 491 -20.14 16.16 5.28
CA GLU A 491 -21.38 16.42 4.54
C GLU A 491 -21.52 15.49 3.33
N GLN A 492 -20.48 15.39 2.50
CA GLN A 492 -20.41 14.47 1.37
C GLN A 492 -19.95 13.10 1.86
N LYS A 493 -20.84 12.09 1.78
CA LYS A 493 -20.49 10.72 2.14
C LYS A 493 -19.54 10.09 1.12
N PRO A 494 -18.62 9.21 1.56
CA PRO A 494 -17.67 8.57 0.66
C PRO A 494 -18.41 7.66 -0.34
N PRO A 495 -18.01 7.64 -1.62
CA PRO A 495 -18.61 6.74 -2.60
C PRO A 495 -18.27 5.28 -2.32
N PHE A 496 -19.14 4.36 -2.74
CA PHE A 496 -18.74 2.95 -2.89
C PHE A 496 -17.78 2.72 -4.08
N GLY A 497 -17.60 3.74 -4.94
CA GLY A 497 -16.67 3.81 -6.04
C GLY A 497 -17.25 3.36 -7.38
N ILE A 498 -16.38 3.27 -8.38
CA ILE A 498 -16.68 2.71 -9.70
C ILE A 498 -15.78 1.51 -10.01
N ALA A 499 -16.24 0.63 -10.90
CA ALA A 499 -15.38 -0.40 -11.47
C ALA A 499 -14.49 0.15 -12.59
N GLY A 500 -15.01 1.10 -13.37
CA GLY A 500 -14.37 1.62 -14.56
C GLY A 500 -15.34 1.83 -15.72
N TRP A 501 -14.79 2.07 -16.91
CA TRP A 501 -15.55 2.39 -18.11
C TRP A 501 -15.56 1.23 -19.10
N THR A 502 -16.71 1.00 -19.71
CA THR A 502 -16.79 0.04 -20.83
C THR A 502 -16.24 0.64 -22.12
N ALA A 503 -15.71 -0.22 -23.00
CA ALA A 503 -15.11 0.19 -24.28
C ALA A 503 -15.97 1.18 -25.10
N GLY A 504 -15.29 2.22 -25.61
CA GLY A 504 -15.91 3.31 -26.38
C GLY A 504 -16.72 4.30 -25.55
N ASP A 505 -16.43 4.39 -24.25
CA ASP A 505 -17.08 5.28 -23.28
C ASP A 505 -18.61 5.11 -23.22
N ARG A 506 -19.10 3.90 -23.53
CA ARG A 506 -20.53 3.62 -23.69
C ARG A 506 -21.30 3.65 -22.38
N SER A 507 -20.64 3.25 -21.30
CA SER A 507 -21.20 3.18 -19.96
C SER A 507 -20.09 3.11 -18.93
N VAL A 508 -20.40 3.59 -17.73
CA VAL A 508 -19.60 3.43 -16.51
C VAL A 508 -20.27 2.42 -15.60
N LEU A 509 -19.47 1.67 -14.84
CA LEU A 509 -19.92 0.71 -13.85
C LEU A 509 -19.78 1.32 -12.46
N VAL A 510 -20.91 1.65 -11.84
CA VAL A 510 -20.99 2.32 -10.53
C VAL A 510 -21.37 1.31 -9.46
N TYR A 511 -20.70 1.39 -8.31
CA TYR A 511 -21.04 0.57 -7.16
C TYR A 511 -22.13 1.23 -6.30
N SER A 512 -23.06 0.39 -5.86
CA SER A 512 -23.79 0.60 -4.62
C SER A 512 -23.20 -0.33 -3.55
N GLU A 513 -23.74 -0.28 -2.34
CA GLU A 513 -23.32 -1.11 -1.20
C GLU A 513 -23.01 -2.56 -1.61
N TYR A 514 -24.00 -3.25 -2.17
CA TYR A 514 -23.87 -4.65 -2.59
C TYR A 514 -23.76 -4.86 -4.11
N ASP A 515 -24.36 -3.97 -4.90
CA ASP A 515 -24.61 -4.20 -6.32
C ASP A 515 -23.80 -3.32 -7.26
N VAL A 516 -23.55 -3.82 -8.47
CA VAL A 516 -22.92 -3.11 -9.59
C VAL A 516 -23.98 -2.66 -10.59
N TRP A 517 -23.91 -1.39 -10.98
CA TRP A 517 -24.84 -0.74 -11.91
C TRP A 517 -24.10 -0.28 -13.15
N ARG A 518 -24.59 -0.66 -14.33
CA ARG A 518 -24.12 -0.13 -15.61
C ARG A 518 -24.97 1.07 -16.00
N ILE A 519 -24.34 2.21 -16.19
CA ILE A 519 -25.02 3.49 -16.43
C ILE A 519 -24.45 4.17 -17.66
N ALA A 520 -25.32 4.62 -18.57
CA ALA A 520 -24.91 5.45 -19.71
C ALA A 520 -24.49 6.85 -19.20
N PRO A 521 -23.41 7.44 -19.73
CA PRO A 521 -22.90 8.73 -19.24
C PRO A 521 -23.82 9.92 -19.52
N ASP A 522 -24.82 9.75 -20.38
CA ASP A 522 -25.89 10.74 -20.62
C ASP A 522 -27.12 10.53 -19.72
N GLY A 523 -27.09 9.53 -18.83
CA GLY A 523 -28.23 9.16 -17.97
C GLY A 523 -29.38 8.45 -18.70
N SER A 524 -29.23 8.12 -20.00
CA SER A 524 -30.32 7.54 -20.80
C SER A 524 -30.66 6.08 -20.47
N SER A 525 -29.78 5.38 -19.75
CA SER A 525 -29.94 3.97 -19.41
C SER A 525 -29.23 3.64 -18.10
N THR A 526 -29.94 2.93 -17.23
CA THR A 526 -29.45 2.41 -15.95
C THR A 526 -29.86 0.95 -15.83
N GLU A 527 -28.90 0.06 -15.61
CA GLU A 527 -29.12 -1.38 -15.50
C GLU A 527 -28.35 -1.96 -14.32
N ARG A 528 -29.03 -2.72 -13.46
CA ARG A 528 -28.38 -3.47 -12.39
C ARG A 528 -27.81 -4.78 -12.94
N LEU A 529 -26.51 -5.01 -12.78
CA LEU A 529 -25.84 -6.20 -13.29
C LEU A 529 -25.79 -7.36 -12.28
N THR A 530 -25.84 -7.05 -10.99
CA THR A 530 -25.73 -8.05 -9.91
C THR A 530 -26.98 -8.05 -9.03
N THR A 531 -27.09 -9.05 -8.15
CA THR A 531 -28.20 -9.17 -7.18
C THR A 531 -27.71 -9.42 -5.76
N GLY A 532 -26.57 -8.83 -5.41
CA GLY A 532 -25.92 -8.94 -4.11
C GLY A 532 -26.77 -8.46 -2.94
N ARG A 533 -27.59 -7.42 -3.14
CA ARG A 533 -28.45 -6.87 -2.07
C ARG A 533 -29.45 -7.89 -1.52
N ALA A 534 -29.87 -8.88 -2.31
CA ALA A 534 -30.82 -9.89 -1.86
C ALA A 534 -30.26 -10.76 -0.73
N ASP A 535 -28.94 -10.97 -0.75
CA ASP A 535 -28.21 -11.88 0.15
C ASP A 535 -27.16 -11.16 1.01
N SER A 536 -27.12 -9.81 0.99
CA SER A 536 -26.06 -9.00 1.62
C SER A 536 -24.63 -9.35 1.16
N VAL A 537 -24.47 -9.74 -0.11
CA VAL A 537 -23.17 -10.09 -0.70
C VAL A 537 -22.68 -8.96 -1.61
N ARG A 538 -21.60 -8.31 -1.22
CA ARG A 538 -20.93 -7.28 -2.02
C ARG A 538 -20.31 -7.89 -3.26
N HIS A 539 -20.58 -7.29 -4.43
CA HIS A 539 -19.94 -7.63 -5.70
C HIS A 539 -19.00 -6.49 -6.14
N ARG A 540 -17.76 -6.81 -6.50
CA ARG A 540 -16.79 -5.86 -7.09
C ARG A 540 -16.13 -6.46 -8.32
N TYR A 541 -15.93 -5.67 -9.37
CA TYR A 541 -15.27 -6.14 -10.61
C TYR A 541 -13.83 -6.56 -10.31
N VAL A 542 -13.42 -7.69 -10.87
CA VAL A 542 -12.01 -8.11 -10.87
C VAL A 542 -11.45 -7.83 -12.24
N ASP A 543 -10.51 -6.90 -12.29
CA ASP A 543 -9.78 -6.62 -13.52
C ASP A 543 -8.74 -7.72 -13.78
N LEU A 544 -8.85 -8.34 -14.96
CA LEU A 544 -8.01 -9.42 -15.44
C LEU A 544 -7.55 -9.18 -16.88
N THR A 545 -7.72 -7.97 -17.39
CA THR A 545 -7.23 -7.61 -18.73
C THR A 545 -5.73 -7.29 -18.67
N ASP A 546 -5.07 -7.48 -19.80
CA ASP A 546 -3.65 -7.16 -19.99
C ASP A 546 -3.61 -6.17 -21.16
N GLU A 547 -3.62 -4.88 -20.83
CA GLU A 547 -3.71 -3.80 -21.81
C GLU A 547 -2.31 -3.43 -22.31
N ALA A 548 -2.15 -3.29 -23.64
CA ALA A 548 -0.87 -2.86 -24.18
C ALA A 548 -0.56 -1.40 -23.78
N PRO A 549 0.72 -0.99 -23.71
CA PRO A 549 1.07 0.38 -23.39
C PRO A 549 0.35 1.39 -24.30
N GLY A 550 -0.41 2.29 -23.68
CA GLY A 550 -1.16 3.36 -24.38
C GLY A 550 -2.59 3.00 -24.78
N GLU A 551 -3.00 1.74 -24.63
CA GLU A 551 -4.40 1.35 -24.71
C GLU A 551 -5.16 1.86 -23.47
N ALA A 552 -6.44 2.15 -23.67
CA ALA A 552 -7.28 2.61 -22.58
C ALA A 552 -7.79 1.40 -21.78
N ASP A 553 -7.63 1.46 -20.47
CA ASP A 553 -8.22 0.47 -19.56
C ASP A 553 -9.75 0.49 -19.68
N VAL A 554 -10.31 -0.62 -20.18
CA VAL A 554 -11.73 -0.76 -20.49
C VAL A 554 -12.29 -2.07 -19.99
N ILE A 555 -13.48 -1.99 -19.40
CA ILE A 555 -14.22 -3.18 -19.00
C ILE A 555 -14.85 -3.82 -20.24
N PRO A 556 -14.50 -5.09 -20.56
CA PRO A 556 -15.02 -5.74 -21.74
C PRO A 556 -16.52 -6.01 -21.58
N ARG A 557 -17.24 -6.04 -22.71
CA ARG A 557 -18.71 -6.23 -22.70
C ARG A 557 -19.15 -7.64 -23.08
N ASN A 558 -18.40 -8.29 -23.97
CA ASN A 558 -18.75 -9.57 -24.59
C ASN A 558 -17.74 -10.67 -24.23
N GLU A 559 -16.95 -10.44 -23.17
CA GLU A 559 -15.94 -11.37 -22.66
C GLU A 559 -16.31 -11.78 -21.23
N PRO A 560 -15.74 -12.89 -20.72
CA PRO A 560 -16.00 -13.31 -19.36
C PRO A 560 -15.64 -12.24 -18.33
N ILE A 561 -16.56 -11.96 -17.42
CA ILE A 561 -16.38 -11.00 -16.32
C ILE A 561 -16.31 -11.76 -15.00
N TYR A 562 -15.36 -11.38 -14.15
CA TYR A 562 -15.21 -11.92 -12.81
C TYR A 562 -15.60 -10.87 -11.77
N TRP A 563 -16.21 -11.35 -10.69
CA TRP A 563 -16.65 -10.53 -9.57
C TRP A 563 -16.09 -11.09 -8.28
N ASP A 564 -15.42 -10.26 -7.48
CA ASP A 564 -15.14 -10.52 -6.08
C ASP A 564 -16.45 -10.48 -5.30
N LEU A 565 -16.64 -11.46 -4.42
CA LEU A 565 -17.80 -11.60 -3.55
C LEU A 565 -17.36 -11.52 -2.09
N TYR A 566 -18.08 -10.74 -1.29
CA TYR A 566 -17.83 -10.62 0.15
C TYR A 566 -19.13 -10.40 0.92
N ASP A 567 -19.36 -11.19 1.98
CA ASP A 567 -20.44 -10.99 2.94
C ASP A 567 -19.83 -10.51 4.26
N GLU A 568 -20.13 -9.26 4.61
CA GLU A 568 -19.60 -8.62 5.82
C GLU A 568 -20.04 -9.33 7.11
N TRP A 569 -21.21 -9.99 7.16
CA TRP A 569 -21.72 -10.57 8.41
C TRP A 569 -21.24 -11.99 8.68
N THR A 570 -20.78 -12.68 7.65
CA THR A 570 -20.24 -14.05 7.76
C THR A 570 -18.73 -14.09 7.52
N GLU A 571 -18.18 -12.97 7.01
CA GLU A 571 -16.81 -12.81 6.53
C GLU A 571 -16.47 -13.88 5.46
N GLU A 572 -17.48 -14.37 4.74
CA GLU A 572 -17.29 -15.31 3.64
C GLU A 572 -16.85 -14.55 2.39
N HIS A 573 -15.85 -15.10 1.68
CA HIS A 573 -15.38 -14.57 0.40
C HIS A 573 -15.54 -15.58 -0.72
N GLY A 574 -15.56 -15.07 -1.94
CA GLY A 574 -15.55 -15.90 -3.12
C GLY A 574 -15.41 -15.12 -4.42
N TYR A 575 -15.64 -15.82 -5.52
CA TYR A 575 -15.67 -15.23 -6.84
C TYR A 575 -16.92 -15.70 -7.58
N ALA A 576 -17.54 -14.80 -8.33
CA ALA A 576 -18.53 -15.13 -9.35
C ALA A 576 -17.98 -14.83 -10.75
N ARG A 577 -18.61 -15.43 -11.76
CA ARG A 577 -18.27 -15.25 -13.16
C ARG A 577 -19.54 -15.09 -14.00
N ALA A 578 -19.53 -14.16 -14.94
CA ALA A 578 -20.51 -14.04 -16.00
C ALA A 578 -19.83 -14.30 -17.36
N SER A 579 -20.54 -14.82 -18.36
CA SER A 579 -19.95 -15.07 -19.69
C SER A 579 -19.82 -13.80 -20.53
N ALA A 580 -20.61 -12.78 -20.20
CA ALA A 580 -20.55 -11.41 -20.71
C ALA A 580 -21.02 -10.45 -19.62
N LEU A 581 -20.77 -9.15 -19.76
CA LEU A 581 -21.08 -8.14 -18.74
C LEU A 581 -22.58 -8.08 -18.36
N THR A 582 -23.48 -8.39 -19.30
CA THR A 582 -24.93 -8.37 -19.07
C THR A 582 -25.51 -9.70 -18.57
N ASP A 583 -24.69 -10.75 -18.54
CA ASP A 583 -25.16 -12.06 -18.10
C ASP A 583 -25.19 -12.12 -16.57
N THR A 584 -26.10 -12.92 -16.03
CA THR A 584 -26.19 -13.11 -14.58
C THR A 584 -24.91 -13.79 -14.06
N PRO A 585 -24.23 -13.21 -13.06
CA PRO A 585 -23.06 -13.83 -12.47
C PRO A 585 -23.41 -15.14 -11.76
N GLU A 586 -22.65 -16.20 -12.05
CA GLU A 586 -22.72 -17.47 -11.35
C GLU A 586 -21.60 -17.55 -10.32
N ARG A 587 -21.94 -17.94 -9.08
CA ARG A 587 -20.95 -18.12 -8.00
C ARG A 587 -20.05 -19.32 -8.32
N MET A 588 -18.75 -19.10 -8.42
CA MET A 588 -17.75 -20.11 -8.78
C MET A 588 -17.16 -20.79 -7.55
N VAL A 589 -16.72 -19.98 -6.58
CA VAL A 589 -16.15 -20.43 -5.31
C VAL A 589 -16.64 -19.51 -4.20
N TRP A 590 -16.90 -20.07 -3.03
CA TRP A 590 -17.40 -19.35 -1.85
C TRP A 590 -17.05 -20.13 -0.61
N LYS A 591 -16.33 -19.50 0.33
CA LYS A 591 -15.79 -20.14 1.52
C LYS A 591 -15.80 -19.18 2.72
N PRO A 592 -15.91 -19.69 3.95
CA PRO A 592 -15.65 -18.94 5.18
C PRO A 592 -14.15 -18.74 5.40
N LYS A 593 -13.50 -18.14 4.41
CA LYS A 593 -12.06 -17.90 4.33
C LYS A 593 -11.84 -16.61 3.57
N MET A 594 -10.74 -15.92 3.83
CA MET A 594 -10.34 -14.77 3.03
C MET A 594 -9.79 -15.26 1.69
N MET A 595 -10.37 -14.77 0.59
CA MET A 595 -9.95 -15.08 -0.78
C MET A 595 -9.58 -13.79 -1.49
N THR A 596 -8.35 -13.68 -1.99
CA THR A 596 -7.84 -12.42 -2.55
C THR A 596 -6.96 -12.63 -3.78
N GLY A 597 -6.81 -11.56 -4.58
CA GLY A 597 -5.82 -11.48 -5.64
C GLY A 597 -6.01 -12.49 -6.76
N LEU A 598 -7.26 -12.68 -7.22
CA LEU A 598 -7.52 -13.42 -8.45
C LEU A 598 -6.75 -12.76 -9.60
N THR A 599 -5.94 -13.55 -10.29
CA THR A 599 -5.12 -13.14 -11.43
C THR A 599 -5.20 -14.21 -12.52
N LYS A 600 -4.95 -13.82 -13.77
CA LYS A 600 -4.93 -14.69 -14.96
C LYS A 600 -3.52 -14.67 -15.55
N ALA A 601 -3.11 -15.79 -16.13
CA ALA A 601 -1.91 -15.84 -16.95
C ALA A 601 -2.14 -15.19 -18.32
N ASP A 602 -1.17 -14.41 -18.78
CA ASP A 602 -1.29 -13.54 -19.97
C ASP A 602 -1.72 -14.31 -21.23
N SER A 603 -1.12 -15.49 -21.48
CA SER A 603 -1.28 -16.27 -22.71
C SER A 603 -2.13 -17.55 -22.56
N ALA A 604 -2.73 -17.79 -21.39
CA ALA A 604 -3.52 -19.01 -21.14
C ALA A 604 -4.69 -18.82 -20.18
N ASP A 605 -5.70 -19.70 -20.29
CA ASP A 605 -6.82 -19.80 -19.34
C ASP A 605 -6.39 -20.50 -18.04
N VAL A 606 -5.39 -19.93 -17.37
CA VAL A 606 -4.87 -20.35 -16.08
C VAL A 606 -5.02 -19.19 -15.11
N TYR A 607 -5.67 -19.45 -13.99
CA TYR A 607 -5.96 -18.46 -12.96
C TYR A 607 -5.27 -18.86 -11.68
N ALA A 608 -4.95 -17.87 -10.85
CA ALA A 608 -4.50 -18.10 -9.48
C ALA A 608 -5.16 -17.12 -8.52
N TYR A 609 -5.38 -17.55 -7.28
CA TYR A 609 -5.87 -16.70 -6.20
C TYR A 609 -5.31 -17.20 -4.86
N ARG A 610 -5.23 -16.30 -3.87
CA ARG A 610 -4.79 -16.62 -2.50
C ARG A 610 -5.99 -16.99 -1.64
N VAL A 611 -5.84 -17.99 -0.79
CA VAL A 611 -6.80 -18.35 0.24
C VAL A 611 -6.09 -18.39 1.59
N GLU A 612 -6.70 -17.83 2.61
CA GLU A 612 -6.22 -17.87 3.99
C GLU A 612 -7.39 -17.89 4.98
N ASP A 613 -7.11 -18.32 6.19
CA ASP A 613 -7.99 -18.21 7.36
C ASP A 613 -7.11 -17.99 8.60
N PHE A 614 -7.69 -17.71 9.77
CA PHE A 614 -6.88 -17.67 11.00
C PHE A 614 -6.20 -19.03 11.30
N GLU A 615 -6.92 -20.12 11.01
CA GLU A 615 -6.45 -21.49 11.20
C GLU A 615 -5.55 -21.98 10.07
N ASP A 616 -5.72 -21.44 8.86
CA ASP A 616 -5.08 -21.93 7.65
C ASP A 616 -4.13 -20.90 7.06
N SER A 617 -2.84 -21.26 7.03
CA SER A 617 -1.80 -20.41 6.46
C SER A 617 -2.10 -20.03 5.00
N PRO A 618 -1.74 -18.79 4.58
CA PRO A 618 -2.08 -18.30 3.25
C PRO A 618 -1.37 -19.13 2.18
N ASP A 619 -2.12 -19.58 1.18
CA ASP A 619 -1.59 -20.31 0.04
C ASP A 619 -2.27 -19.93 -1.28
N TYR A 620 -1.51 -20.03 -2.38
CA TYR A 620 -2.01 -19.84 -3.72
C TYR A 620 -2.60 -21.11 -4.29
N PHE A 621 -3.77 -20.96 -4.92
CA PHE A 621 -4.47 -22.00 -5.64
C PHE A 621 -4.50 -21.65 -7.12
N ARG A 622 -4.13 -22.62 -7.96
CA ARG A 622 -4.22 -22.53 -9.42
C ARG A 622 -5.47 -23.23 -9.91
N ALA A 623 -6.22 -22.58 -10.78
CA ALA A 623 -7.44 -23.12 -11.37
C ALA A 623 -7.57 -22.75 -12.86
N GLY A 624 -8.58 -23.29 -13.53
CA GLY A 624 -9.09 -22.80 -14.81
C GLY A 624 -10.21 -21.76 -14.64
N PRO A 625 -10.86 -21.34 -15.73
CA PRO A 625 -11.83 -20.23 -15.72
C PRO A 625 -13.02 -20.40 -14.75
N GLN A 626 -13.46 -21.63 -14.50
CA GLN A 626 -14.58 -21.91 -13.60
C GLN A 626 -14.17 -21.96 -12.12
N LEU A 627 -12.88 -21.86 -11.81
CA LEU A 627 -12.29 -21.97 -10.46
C LEU A 627 -12.59 -23.29 -9.70
N ALA A 628 -13.35 -24.21 -10.29
CA ALA A 628 -13.80 -25.44 -9.66
C ALA A 628 -12.70 -26.54 -9.58
N ASP A 629 -11.66 -26.44 -10.39
CA ASP A 629 -10.50 -27.35 -10.43
C ASP A 629 -9.30 -26.84 -9.62
N ALA A 630 -9.56 -25.98 -8.62
CA ALA A 630 -8.53 -25.34 -7.82
C ALA A 630 -7.58 -26.37 -7.17
N ARG A 631 -6.28 -26.19 -7.43
CA ARG A 631 -5.18 -26.97 -6.86
C ARG A 631 -4.25 -26.03 -6.10
N GLN A 632 -3.94 -26.37 -4.86
CA GLN A 632 -2.93 -25.68 -4.07
C GLN A 632 -1.53 -25.80 -4.72
N VAL A 633 -0.84 -24.68 -4.89
CA VAL A 633 0.50 -24.58 -5.52
C VAL A 633 1.59 -24.28 -4.51
N THR A 634 1.27 -23.46 -3.50
CA THR A 634 2.17 -23.16 -2.39
C THR A 634 1.75 -23.93 -1.14
N SER A 635 2.71 -24.14 -0.24
CA SER A 635 2.43 -24.61 1.11
C SER A 635 3.28 -23.78 2.04
N THR A 636 2.66 -22.83 2.75
CA THR A 636 3.33 -22.01 3.76
C THR A 636 3.03 -22.55 5.15
N ASN A 637 4.04 -22.49 6.02
CA ASN A 637 3.97 -22.98 7.40
C ASN A 637 3.40 -24.41 7.58
N PRO A 638 3.78 -25.43 6.78
CA PRO A 638 3.24 -26.79 6.95
C PRO A 638 3.61 -27.44 8.29
N PHE A 639 4.64 -26.93 8.97
CA PHE A 639 5.04 -27.35 10.32
C PHE A 639 4.10 -26.80 11.41
N GLN A 640 3.11 -25.96 11.07
CA GLN A 640 2.12 -25.49 12.04
C GLN A 640 1.38 -26.66 12.71
N ASP A 641 1.13 -27.74 11.96
CA ASP A 641 0.46 -28.95 12.48
C ASP A 641 1.26 -29.66 13.60
N ASP A 642 2.54 -29.32 13.78
CA ASP A 642 3.38 -29.81 14.88
C ASP A 642 3.15 -29.03 16.19
N TYR A 643 2.25 -28.06 16.21
CA TYR A 643 1.93 -27.20 17.35
C TYR A 643 0.43 -27.14 17.60
N ALA A 644 0.04 -26.88 18.85
CA ALA A 644 -1.30 -26.41 19.14
C ALA A 644 -1.56 -25.08 18.41
N TRP A 645 -2.74 -24.92 17.82
CA TRP A 645 -3.13 -23.71 17.09
C TRP A 645 -4.53 -23.27 17.48
N GLY A 646 -4.71 -21.94 17.60
CA GLY A 646 -6.01 -21.37 17.94
C GLY A 646 -7.00 -21.53 16.79
N ARG A 647 -8.28 -21.32 17.11
CA ARG A 647 -9.37 -21.21 16.13
C ARG A 647 -10.05 -19.85 16.25
N SER A 648 -10.79 -19.44 15.22
CA SER A 648 -11.55 -18.18 15.23
C SER A 648 -13.05 -18.42 15.02
N ASP A 649 -13.87 -17.56 15.61
CA ASP A 649 -15.32 -17.50 15.41
C ASP A 649 -15.77 -16.03 15.29
N LEU A 650 -16.97 -15.81 14.73
CA LEU A 650 -17.64 -14.51 14.73
C LEU A 650 -18.72 -14.49 15.82
N VAL A 651 -18.70 -13.45 16.66
CA VAL A 651 -19.68 -13.23 17.71
C VAL A 651 -20.57 -12.07 17.32
N ALA A 652 -21.84 -12.35 17.04
CA ALA A 652 -22.84 -11.32 16.79
C ALA A 652 -23.40 -10.76 18.10
N PHE A 653 -23.54 -9.44 18.19
CA PHE A 653 -24.14 -8.77 19.35
C PHE A 653 -24.90 -7.51 18.93
N ARG A 654 -25.45 -6.80 19.91
CA ARG A 654 -26.01 -5.46 19.72
C ARG A 654 -25.33 -4.48 20.65
N ASN A 655 -25.01 -3.29 20.16
CA ASN A 655 -24.57 -2.21 21.05
C ASN A 655 -25.70 -1.78 21.99
N ALA A 656 -25.39 -0.94 22.97
CA ALA A 656 -26.37 -0.44 23.96
C ALA A 656 -27.59 0.26 23.34
N ASN A 657 -27.48 0.73 22.09
CA ASN A 657 -28.55 1.40 21.34
C ASN A 657 -29.34 0.44 20.43
N GLY A 658 -29.03 -0.86 20.45
CA GLY A 658 -29.69 -1.88 19.66
C GLY A 658 -29.17 -2.04 18.22
N LYS A 659 -28.13 -1.31 17.78
CA LYS A 659 -27.49 -1.53 16.46
C LYS A 659 -26.81 -2.89 16.46
N LYS A 660 -27.07 -3.69 15.42
CA LYS A 660 -26.42 -5.00 15.23
C LYS A 660 -24.94 -4.75 14.94
N LEU A 661 -24.06 -5.48 15.63
CA LEU A 661 -22.61 -5.48 15.45
C LEU A 661 -22.10 -6.93 15.55
N GLN A 662 -20.82 -7.11 15.28
CA GLN A 662 -20.13 -8.38 15.44
C GLN A 662 -18.68 -8.16 15.90
N GLY A 663 -17.97 -9.24 16.19
CA GLY A 663 -16.55 -9.20 16.52
C GLY A 663 -15.88 -10.54 16.27
N ALA A 664 -14.56 -10.50 16.06
CA ALA A 664 -13.74 -11.70 15.91
C ALA A 664 -13.33 -12.24 17.28
N LEU A 665 -13.60 -13.52 17.53
CA LEU A 665 -13.24 -14.24 18.75
C LEU A 665 -12.21 -15.31 18.42
N PHE A 666 -11.07 -15.29 19.10
CA PHE A 666 -9.98 -16.23 18.92
C PHE A 666 -9.77 -17.04 20.19
N TYR A 667 -9.63 -18.35 20.02
CA TYR A 667 -9.48 -19.29 21.13
C TYR A 667 -8.01 -19.61 21.40
N PRO A 668 -7.64 -19.91 22.66
CA PRO A 668 -6.34 -20.46 23.01
C PRO A 668 -5.92 -21.63 22.12
N ALA A 669 -4.61 -21.75 21.87
CA ALA A 669 -4.07 -22.81 21.03
C ALA A 669 -4.42 -24.22 21.54
N ASP A 670 -4.44 -24.42 22.86
CA ASP A 670 -4.77 -25.66 23.54
C ASP A 670 -6.17 -25.65 24.20
N TYR A 671 -7.13 -24.98 23.54
CA TYR A 671 -8.46 -24.75 24.11
C TYR A 671 -9.16 -26.03 24.56
N ASP A 672 -9.55 -26.04 25.83
CA ASP A 672 -10.31 -27.09 26.51
C ASP A 672 -11.63 -26.48 27.01
N PRO A 673 -12.80 -26.88 26.46
CA PRO A 673 -14.08 -26.30 26.85
C PRO A 673 -14.47 -26.56 28.32
N ASP A 674 -13.78 -27.48 29.01
CA ASP A 674 -14.00 -27.74 30.44
C ASP A 674 -13.17 -26.80 31.36
N LYS A 675 -12.29 -25.96 30.79
CA LYS A 675 -11.50 -24.94 31.50
C LYS A 675 -12.05 -23.54 31.26
N THR A 676 -11.78 -22.64 32.21
CA THR A 676 -12.03 -21.20 32.04
C THR A 676 -10.74 -20.44 31.77
N TYR A 677 -10.79 -19.51 30.82
CA TYR A 677 -9.62 -18.78 30.34
C TYR A 677 -9.73 -17.28 30.62
N PRO A 678 -8.60 -16.59 30.89
CA PRO A 678 -8.57 -15.14 30.82
C PRO A 678 -8.80 -14.67 29.38
N MET A 679 -9.34 -13.46 29.22
CA MET A 679 -9.61 -12.87 27.91
C MET A 679 -8.91 -11.53 27.74
N ILE A 680 -8.35 -11.27 26.56
CA ILE A 680 -7.84 -9.96 26.13
C ILE A 680 -8.81 -9.39 25.09
N THR A 681 -9.35 -8.22 25.35
CA THR A 681 -10.18 -7.47 24.39
C THR A 681 -9.29 -6.49 23.63
N TYR A 682 -9.05 -6.73 22.34
CA TYR A 682 -8.22 -5.87 21.50
C TYR A 682 -9.09 -5.02 20.55
N ILE A 683 -9.08 -3.70 20.76
CA ILE A 683 -9.98 -2.74 20.13
C ILE A 683 -9.29 -1.78 19.14
N TYR A 684 -10.05 -1.31 18.14
CA TYR A 684 -9.69 -0.17 17.30
C TYR A 684 -10.94 0.49 16.65
N GLU A 685 -11.46 -0.04 15.55
CA GLU A 685 -12.72 0.41 14.93
C GLU A 685 -13.50 -0.81 14.45
N THR A 686 -13.28 -1.26 13.22
CA THR A 686 -13.79 -2.54 12.70
C THR A 686 -12.69 -3.60 12.78
N ARG A 687 -13.01 -4.78 13.33
CA ARG A 687 -12.06 -5.87 13.57
C ARG A 687 -12.58 -7.26 13.20
N SER A 688 -13.88 -7.45 12.98
CA SER A 688 -14.47 -8.75 12.61
C SER A 688 -13.82 -9.44 11.41
N PRO A 689 -13.31 -8.76 10.35
CA PRO A 689 -12.62 -9.44 9.25
C PRO A 689 -11.33 -10.15 9.66
N GLN A 690 -10.75 -9.82 10.83
CA GLN A 690 -9.58 -10.54 11.33
C GLN A 690 -9.88 -12.00 11.67
N ALA A 691 -11.15 -12.38 11.87
CA ALA A 691 -11.53 -13.79 12.06
C ALA A 691 -11.05 -14.67 10.88
N ARG A 692 -10.90 -14.10 9.68
CA ARG A 692 -10.48 -14.79 8.45
C ARG A 692 -9.04 -14.52 8.03
N SER A 693 -8.26 -13.84 8.86
CA SER A 693 -6.91 -13.41 8.51
C SER A 693 -5.87 -14.24 9.25
N TYR A 694 -4.88 -14.75 8.51
CA TYR A 694 -3.78 -15.49 9.14
C TYR A 694 -2.78 -14.53 9.79
N VAL A 695 -2.56 -14.68 11.09
CA VAL A 695 -1.62 -13.84 11.85
C VAL A 695 -0.37 -14.64 12.19
N VAL A 696 0.75 -14.27 11.58
CA VAL A 696 2.05 -14.90 11.91
C VAL A 696 2.49 -14.48 13.32
N PRO A 697 2.87 -15.43 14.21
CA PRO A 697 3.45 -15.11 15.52
C PRO A 697 4.78 -14.38 15.33
N THR A 698 4.98 -13.30 16.09
CA THR A 698 6.20 -12.49 15.96
C THR A 698 6.50 -11.72 17.23
N ARG A 699 7.78 -11.42 17.42
CA ARG A 699 8.29 -10.56 18.49
C ARG A 699 8.15 -9.06 18.18
N GLU A 700 7.89 -8.72 16.92
CA GLU A 700 7.90 -7.36 16.39
C GLU A 700 6.52 -6.67 16.42
N HIS A 701 5.50 -7.30 17.00
CA HIS A 701 4.17 -6.71 17.16
C HIS A 701 3.68 -6.90 18.61
N PRO A 702 3.55 -5.82 19.40
CA PRO A 702 3.15 -5.89 20.82
C PRO A 702 1.78 -6.52 21.08
N TYR A 703 0.85 -6.45 20.12
CA TYR A 703 -0.53 -6.94 20.24
C TYR A 703 -0.84 -8.04 19.22
N ASN A 704 0.06 -8.99 19.07
CA ASN A 704 -0.09 -10.10 18.13
C ASN A 704 -1.13 -11.11 18.65
N THR A 705 -2.25 -11.27 17.92
CA THR A 705 -3.35 -12.17 18.30
C THR A 705 -2.88 -13.62 18.47
N THR A 706 -2.04 -14.12 17.56
CA THR A 706 -1.53 -15.49 17.64
C THR A 706 -0.65 -15.68 18.88
N THR A 707 0.24 -14.73 19.18
CA THR A 707 1.02 -14.76 20.43
C THR A 707 0.09 -14.82 21.65
N PHE A 708 -0.96 -14.00 21.74
CA PHE A 708 -1.90 -14.07 22.86
C PHE A 708 -2.63 -15.42 22.95
N THR A 709 -3.05 -16.00 21.84
CA THR A 709 -3.69 -17.34 21.86
C THR A 709 -2.73 -18.46 22.26
N GLN A 710 -1.45 -18.35 21.90
CA GLN A 710 -0.40 -19.30 22.31
C GLN A 710 -0.08 -19.17 23.81
N GLU A 711 -0.21 -17.97 24.38
CA GLU A 711 -0.09 -17.71 25.82
C GLU A 711 -1.36 -18.07 26.62
N GLY A 712 -2.34 -18.74 26.02
CA GLY A 712 -3.52 -19.23 26.72
C GLY A 712 -4.62 -18.19 26.97
N TYR A 713 -4.65 -17.09 26.20
CA TYR A 713 -5.73 -16.11 26.25
C TYR A 713 -6.81 -16.38 25.19
N ILE A 714 -8.07 -16.20 25.57
CA ILE A 714 -9.11 -15.87 24.59
C ILE A 714 -8.85 -14.43 24.12
N VAL A 715 -8.96 -14.15 22.83
CA VAL A 715 -8.83 -12.78 22.30
C VAL A 715 -10.14 -12.39 21.63
N PHE A 716 -10.74 -11.28 22.05
CA PHE A 716 -11.94 -10.75 21.43
C PHE A 716 -11.67 -9.38 20.79
N GLN A 717 -12.17 -9.17 19.58
CA GLN A 717 -11.98 -7.95 18.81
C GLN A 717 -13.33 -7.47 18.26
N PRO A 718 -14.03 -6.56 18.98
CA PRO A 718 -15.33 -6.06 18.56
C PRO A 718 -15.24 -5.03 17.43
N ASP A 719 -16.29 -4.99 16.61
CA ASP A 719 -16.57 -3.83 15.78
C ASP A 719 -17.20 -2.71 16.62
N ILE A 720 -16.83 -1.47 16.31
CA ILE A 720 -17.27 -0.26 16.98
C ILE A 720 -17.80 0.71 15.92
N THR A 721 -18.95 1.31 16.22
CA THR A 721 -19.56 2.36 15.39
C THR A 721 -19.79 3.60 16.26
N TYR A 722 -19.65 4.78 15.69
CA TYR A 722 -19.63 6.03 16.46
C TYR A 722 -20.87 6.89 16.24
N ARG A 723 -21.20 7.66 17.28
CA ARG A 723 -22.14 8.78 17.19
C ARG A 723 -21.35 10.09 17.08
N PRO A 724 -21.83 11.06 16.28
CA PRO A 724 -21.25 12.39 16.25
C PRO A 724 -21.11 12.99 17.66
N ARG A 725 -19.93 13.57 17.94
CA ARG A 725 -19.55 14.23 19.20
C ARG A 725 -19.57 13.34 20.44
N ASP A 726 -19.67 12.03 20.26
CA ASP A 726 -19.70 11.08 21.37
C ASP A 726 -18.89 9.81 21.07
N PRO A 727 -17.67 9.91 20.50
CA PRO A 727 -16.87 8.74 20.15
C PRO A 727 -16.52 7.86 21.36
N GLY A 728 -16.29 8.46 22.53
CA GLY A 728 -15.88 7.75 23.74
C GLY A 728 -16.98 6.81 24.25
N ASN A 729 -18.18 7.35 24.51
CA ASN A 729 -19.29 6.51 24.97
C ASN A 729 -19.78 5.55 23.87
N SER A 730 -19.65 5.93 22.59
CA SER A 730 -19.96 4.99 21.49
C SER A 730 -19.05 3.76 21.52
N ALA A 731 -17.77 3.93 21.87
CA ALA A 731 -16.86 2.80 22.09
C ALA A 731 -17.32 1.93 23.27
N VAL A 732 -17.66 2.53 24.42
CA VAL A 732 -18.17 1.79 25.59
C VAL A 732 -19.45 1.02 25.26
N ASP A 733 -20.39 1.68 24.57
CA ASP A 733 -21.69 1.11 24.16
C ASP A 733 -21.55 -0.08 23.21
N ALA A 734 -20.43 -0.20 22.48
CA ALA A 734 -20.10 -1.34 21.63
C ALA A 734 -19.28 -2.40 22.38
N ILE A 735 -18.23 -1.98 23.09
CA ILE A 735 -17.26 -2.87 23.74
C ILE A 735 -17.93 -3.67 24.86
N VAL A 736 -18.67 -3.03 25.76
CA VAL A 736 -19.25 -3.71 26.94
C VAL A 736 -20.21 -4.85 26.54
N PRO A 737 -21.22 -4.62 25.68
CA PRO A 737 -22.08 -5.70 25.21
C PRO A 737 -21.33 -6.76 24.38
N GLY A 738 -20.34 -6.34 23.58
CA GLY A 738 -19.52 -7.28 22.80
C GLY A 738 -18.72 -8.23 23.69
N VAL A 739 -18.07 -7.70 24.74
CA VAL A 739 -17.33 -8.49 25.73
C VAL A 739 -18.25 -9.46 26.47
N GLN A 740 -19.46 -9.02 26.83
CA GLN A 740 -20.47 -9.90 27.44
C GLN A 740 -20.87 -11.03 26.50
N ALA A 741 -21.16 -10.73 25.23
CA ALA A 741 -21.50 -11.74 24.23
C ALA A 741 -20.34 -12.73 23.98
N ALA A 742 -19.10 -12.24 23.95
CA ALA A 742 -17.91 -13.09 23.81
C ALA A 742 -17.72 -14.02 25.03
N ALA A 743 -17.95 -13.50 26.24
CA ALA A 743 -17.89 -14.28 27.47
C ALA A 743 -19.03 -15.31 27.61
N GLU A 744 -20.17 -15.09 26.96
CA GLU A 744 -21.24 -16.09 26.83
C GLU A 744 -20.92 -17.15 25.77
N ALA A 745 -20.22 -16.77 24.70
CA ALA A 745 -19.87 -17.66 23.58
C ALA A 745 -18.69 -18.59 23.86
N ALA A 746 -17.82 -18.25 24.81
CA ALA A 746 -16.64 -19.03 25.16
C ALA A 746 -16.48 -19.18 26.68
N ALA A 747 -15.66 -20.14 27.12
CA ALA A 747 -15.40 -20.37 28.55
C ALA A 747 -14.46 -19.29 29.14
N VAL A 748 -14.94 -18.05 29.22
CA VAL A 748 -14.20 -16.90 29.77
C VAL A 748 -14.42 -16.79 31.28
N ASP A 749 -13.35 -16.55 32.03
CA ASP A 749 -13.47 -16.07 33.40
C ASP A 749 -13.72 -14.56 33.39
N THR A 750 -14.96 -14.15 33.69
CA THR A 750 -15.36 -12.73 33.63
C THR A 750 -14.66 -11.84 34.63
N SER A 751 -13.94 -12.39 35.61
CA SER A 751 -13.09 -11.63 36.53
C SER A 751 -11.68 -11.38 36.00
N ARG A 752 -11.32 -11.97 34.85
CA ARG A 752 -9.97 -11.95 34.26
C ARG A 752 -10.02 -11.51 32.80
N ILE A 753 -10.64 -10.34 32.57
CA ILE A 753 -10.72 -9.70 31.25
C ILE A 753 -9.81 -8.47 31.21
N GLY A 754 -8.88 -8.43 30.26
CA GLY A 754 -8.03 -7.27 29.97
C GLY A 754 -8.52 -6.47 28.76
N LEU A 755 -8.16 -5.19 28.70
CA LEU A 755 -8.40 -4.31 27.55
C LEU A 755 -7.08 -3.86 26.93
N VAL A 756 -6.98 -3.85 25.60
CA VAL A 756 -5.80 -3.33 24.89
C VAL A 756 -6.16 -2.57 23.62
N GLY A 757 -5.41 -1.50 23.36
CA GLY A 757 -5.50 -0.74 22.13
C GLY A 757 -4.28 0.15 21.90
N HIS A 758 -4.15 0.64 20.67
CA HIS A 758 -3.07 1.53 20.25
C HIS A 758 -3.61 2.70 19.46
N SER A 759 -2.99 3.88 19.57
CA SER A 759 -3.43 5.09 18.85
C SER A 759 -4.89 5.43 19.20
N TRP A 760 -5.81 5.49 18.22
CA TRP A 760 -7.25 5.60 18.46
C TRP A 760 -7.80 4.51 19.39
N GLY A 761 -7.37 3.25 19.20
CA GLY A 761 -7.71 2.17 20.13
C GLY A 761 -7.13 2.40 21.54
N GLY A 762 -6.00 3.10 21.64
CA GLY A 762 -5.42 3.55 22.91
C GLY A 762 -6.30 4.58 23.60
N TYR A 763 -6.87 5.53 22.85
CA TYR A 763 -7.87 6.46 23.35
C TYR A 763 -9.13 5.77 23.86
N GLN A 764 -9.67 4.84 23.08
CA GLN A 764 -10.82 4.08 23.52
C GLN A 764 -10.49 3.26 24.78
N THR A 765 -9.26 2.77 24.90
CA THR A 765 -8.80 2.02 26.09
C THR A 765 -8.75 2.92 27.32
N THR A 766 -8.11 4.09 27.23
CA THR A 766 -8.06 5.07 28.33
C THR A 766 -9.45 5.58 28.68
N PHE A 767 -10.31 5.83 27.68
CA PHE A 767 -11.70 6.26 27.92
C PHE A 767 -12.50 5.16 28.60
N THR A 768 -12.59 3.98 28.01
CA THR A 768 -13.42 2.86 28.50
C THR A 768 -13.05 2.46 29.93
N ALA A 769 -11.75 2.44 30.27
CA ALA A 769 -11.28 2.12 31.62
C ALA A 769 -11.73 3.12 32.70
N THR A 770 -12.23 4.31 32.32
CA THR A 770 -12.83 5.28 33.26
C THR A 770 -14.34 5.18 33.36
N GLN A 771 -14.98 4.35 32.54
CA GLN A 771 -16.44 4.27 32.42
C GLN A 771 -17.03 2.95 32.94
N THR A 772 -16.20 1.94 33.18
CA THR A 772 -16.65 0.61 33.60
C THR A 772 -15.60 -0.16 34.40
N ASP A 773 -16.05 -0.95 35.36
CA ASP A 773 -15.23 -1.88 36.16
C ASP A 773 -15.15 -3.28 35.54
N LEU A 774 -15.53 -3.43 34.27
CA LEU A 774 -15.55 -4.73 33.58
C LEU A 774 -14.16 -5.35 33.42
N PHE A 775 -13.12 -4.53 33.36
CA PHE A 775 -11.76 -4.96 33.04
C PHE A 775 -10.92 -5.07 34.31
N ALA A 776 -10.21 -6.20 34.45
CA ALA A 776 -9.26 -6.41 35.52
C ALA A 776 -7.96 -5.62 35.32
N THR A 777 -7.63 -5.29 34.06
CA THR A 777 -6.49 -4.43 33.71
C THR A 777 -6.63 -3.86 32.30
N ALA A 778 -5.87 -2.81 31.97
CA ALA A 778 -5.83 -2.22 30.63
C ALA A 778 -4.41 -1.83 30.17
N VAL A 779 -4.18 -1.89 28.86
CA VAL A 779 -2.93 -1.53 28.19
C VAL A 779 -3.21 -0.58 27.03
N ALA A 780 -2.68 0.66 27.07
CA ALA A 780 -2.80 1.61 25.97
C ALA A 780 -1.44 2.03 25.42
N GLY A 781 -1.20 1.77 24.13
CA GLY A 781 -0.03 2.28 23.41
C GLY A 781 -0.35 3.58 22.68
N ALA A 782 0.49 4.59 22.88
CA ALA A 782 0.35 5.93 22.31
C ALA A 782 -1.10 6.48 22.32
N PRO A 783 -1.83 6.43 23.46
CA PRO A 783 -3.21 6.92 23.52
C PRO A 783 -3.29 8.44 23.45
N LEU A 784 -4.28 8.96 22.73
CA LEU A 784 -4.73 10.34 22.96
C LEU A 784 -5.61 10.42 24.21
N THR A 785 -5.41 11.44 25.04
CA THR A 785 -5.97 11.49 26.41
C THR A 785 -6.73 12.78 26.71
N ASN A 786 -6.44 13.84 25.97
CA ASN A 786 -7.11 15.13 26.07
C ASN A 786 -7.33 15.71 24.67
N MET A 787 -8.55 15.57 24.19
CA MET A 787 -8.94 16.06 22.88
C MET A 787 -8.79 17.58 22.77
N VAL A 788 -8.89 18.34 23.87
CA VAL A 788 -8.73 19.80 23.86
C VAL A 788 -7.28 20.20 23.57
N SER A 789 -6.31 19.59 24.28
CA SER A 789 -4.89 19.91 24.07
C SER A 789 -4.38 19.33 22.75
N MET A 790 -4.84 18.15 22.35
CA MET A 790 -4.41 17.52 21.11
C MET A 790 -4.99 18.17 19.86
N TYR A 791 -6.22 18.70 19.88
CA TYR A 791 -6.84 19.33 18.71
C TYR A 791 -5.96 20.40 18.06
N ASN A 792 -5.31 21.25 18.87
CA ASN A 792 -4.44 22.32 18.38
C ASN A 792 -2.96 21.89 18.22
N SER A 793 -2.64 20.60 18.40
CA SER A 793 -1.29 20.09 18.20
C SER A 793 -0.98 19.82 16.72
N ILE A 794 0.27 19.47 16.47
CA ILE A 794 0.81 19.17 15.15
C ILE A 794 0.91 17.66 14.99
N TYR A 795 0.30 17.15 13.93
CA TYR A 795 0.54 15.82 13.44
C TYR A 795 1.90 15.79 12.70
N TRP A 796 3.00 15.72 13.43
CA TRP A 796 4.37 15.92 12.93
C TRP A 796 4.77 15.02 11.75
N ARG A 797 4.15 13.85 11.60
CA ARG A 797 4.39 12.96 10.45
C ARG A 797 3.95 13.59 9.12
N SER A 798 2.84 14.34 9.12
CA SER A 798 2.37 15.07 7.92
C SER A 798 2.73 16.56 7.96
N GLY A 799 3.08 17.07 9.14
CA GLY A 799 3.33 18.47 9.43
C GLY A 799 2.08 19.34 9.53
N GLY A 800 0.88 18.78 9.31
CA GLY A 800 -0.40 19.47 9.46
C GLY A 800 -0.92 19.51 10.90
N THR A 801 -2.08 20.13 11.11
CA THR A 801 -2.78 20.16 12.39
C THR A 801 -3.54 18.85 12.66
N ASP A 802 -3.67 18.48 13.93
CA ASP A 802 -4.52 17.36 14.38
C ASP A 802 -6.02 17.65 14.29
N ALA A 803 -6.44 18.90 14.12
CA ALA A 803 -7.84 19.31 14.06
C ALA A 803 -8.70 18.46 13.11
N ARG A 804 -8.17 18.10 11.94
CA ARG A 804 -8.87 17.28 10.94
C ARG A 804 -9.22 15.88 11.47
N ILE A 805 -8.35 15.30 12.31
CA ILE A 805 -8.61 14.01 12.96
C ILE A 805 -9.84 14.12 13.86
N PHE A 806 -9.99 15.23 14.59
CA PHE A 806 -11.11 15.43 15.50
C PHE A 806 -12.41 15.84 14.78
N GLU A 807 -12.35 16.75 13.82
CA GLU A 807 -13.56 17.30 13.21
C GLU A 807 -14.19 16.37 12.18
N ILE A 808 -13.42 15.72 11.31
CA ILE A 808 -13.98 15.00 10.16
C ILE A 808 -13.51 13.54 10.03
N SER A 809 -12.60 13.09 10.89
CA SER A 809 -12.09 11.71 10.94
C SER A 809 -12.29 11.13 12.34
N GLN A 810 -11.29 10.44 12.90
CA GLN A 810 -11.09 10.01 14.32
C GLN A 810 -12.21 10.39 15.32
N GLY A 811 -12.22 11.68 15.68
CA GLY A 811 -13.01 12.22 16.78
C GLY A 811 -14.50 12.40 16.51
N ARG A 812 -14.96 12.41 15.26
CA ARG A 812 -16.37 12.64 14.89
C ARG A 812 -16.96 13.90 15.56
N MET A 813 -16.16 14.93 15.84
CA MET A 813 -16.59 16.10 16.60
C MET A 813 -17.37 17.10 15.72
N GLY A 814 -17.02 17.18 14.43
CA GLY A 814 -17.66 18.06 13.45
C GLY A 814 -17.48 19.57 13.65
N VAL A 815 -16.93 20.02 14.79
CA VAL A 815 -16.70 21.42 15.14
C VAL A 815 -15.46 21.56 16.04
N PRO A 816 -14.85 22.75 16.13
CA PRO A 816 -13.68 22.97 17.00
C PRO A 816 -14.06 23.07 18.50
N PRO A 817 -13.08 22.97 19.42
CA PRO A 817 -13.34 22.96 20.87
C PRO A 817 -14.04 24.20 21.41
N TRP A 818 -13.86 25.39 20.83
CA TRP A 818 -14.52 26.61 21.33
C TRP A 818 -16.00 26.72 20.92
N GLU A 819 -16.48 25.87 20.00
CA GLU A 819 -17.90 25.79 19.65
C GLU A 819 -18.65 24.76 20.51
N ASP A 820 -18.00 23.66 20.91
CA ASP A 820 -18.58 22.61 21.74
C ASP A 820 -17.57 22.06 22.75
N MET A 821 -17.08 22.92 23.64
CA MET A 821 -16.06 22.55 24.63
C MET A 821 -16.52 21.40 25.53
N ASP A 822 -17.81 21.37 25.87
CA ASP A 822 -18.38 20.34 26.73
C ASP A 822 -18.25 18.95 26.08
N ALA A 823 -18.47 18.82 24.77
CA ALA A 823 -18.27 17.56 24.07
C ALA A 823 -16.80 17.12 24.05
N TYR A 824 -15.85 18.04 23.81
CA TYR A 824 -14.42 17.71 23.84
C TYR A 824 -13.95 17.30 25.23
N VAL A 825 -14.41 18.00 26.27
CA VAL A 825 -14.12 17.66 27.67
C VAL A 825 -14.75 16.31 28.03
N ALA A 826 -16.02 16.09 27.68
CA ALA A 826 -16.73 14.85 27.94
C ALA A 826 -16.08 13.63 27.28
N ASN A 827 -15.47 13.81 26.10
CA ASN A 827 -14.76 12.75 25.39
C ASN A 827 -13.28 12.65 25.73
N SER A 828 -12.73 13.45 26.65
CA SER A 828 -11.31 13.40 27.03
C SER A 828 -11.08 12.52 28.27
N PRO A 829 -10.41 11.36 28.15
CA PRO A 829 -10.14 10.45 29.27
C PRO A 829 -9.51 11.13 30.49
N LEU A 830 -8.65 12.13 30.27
CA LEU A 830 -7.99 12.90 31.33
C LEU A 830 -9.00 13.51 32.33
N HIS A 831 -10.18 13.93 31.88
CA HIS A 831 -11.18 14.56 32.73
C HIS A 831 -12.02 13.56 33.54
N HIS A 832 -11.86 12.27 33.27
CA HIS A 832 -12.50 11.16 34.00
C HIS A 832 -11.52 10.39 34.87
N ILE A 833 -10.32 10.93 35.10
CA ILE A 833 -9.21 10.24 35.76
C ILE A 833 -9.55 9.74 37.17
N GLU A 834 -10.46 10.43 37.89
CA GLU A 834 -10.89 10.02 39.23
C GLU A 834 -11.66 8.69 39.21
N SER A 835 -12.24 8.31 38.07
CA SER A 835 -12.95 7.03 37.88
C SER A 835 -12.04 5.90 37.41
N LEU A 836 -10.75 6.16 37.15
CA LEU A 836 -9.81 5.11 36.74
C LEU A 836 -9.42 4.24 37.95
N ASP A 837 -10.16 3.17 38.21
CA ASP A 837 -9.83 2.19 39.27
C ASP A 837 -9.17 0.91 38.72
N THR A 838 -9.16 0.74 37.40
CA THR A 838 -8.50 -0.38 36.70
C THR A 838 -6.98 -0.16 36.66
N PRO A 839 -6.14 -1.12 37.10
CA PRO A 839 -4.70 -1.06 36.92
C PRO A 839 -4.32 -0.87 35.45
N PHE A 840 -3.46 0.11 35.16
CA PHE A 840 -3.26 0.60 33.79
C PHE A 840 -1.79 0.63 33.36
N LEU A 841 -1.49 0.09 32.18
CA LEU A 841 -0.18 0.23 31.52
C LEU A 841 -0.30 1.16 30.32
N MET A 842 0.54 2.19 30.29
CA MET A 842 0.66 3.12 29.17
C MET A 842 2.05 3.04 28.55
N ALA A 843 2.17 3.15 27.23
CA ALA A 843 3.48 3.23 26.56
C ALA A 843 3.52 4.29 25.46
N PHE A 844 4.65 4.97 25.31
CA PHE A 844 4.89 5.96 24.27
C PHE A 844 6.34 5.95 23.75
N GLY A 845 6.50 6.34 22.48
CA GLY A 845 7.79 6.81 21.94
C GLY A 845 7.93 8.34 22.10
N THR A 846 9.12 8.84 22.41
CA THR A 846 9.33 10.30 22.60
C THR A 846 9.31 11.11 21.30
N ASP A 847 9.55 10.46 20.15
CA ASP A 847 9.47 11.06 18.81
C ASP A 847 8.21 10.56 18.05
N ASP A 848 7.12 10.38 18.79
CA ASP A 848 5.81 10.08 18.22
C ASP A 848 5.33 11.27 17.38
N GLY A 849 5.17 11.03 16.08
CA GLY A 849 4.73 12.05 15.13
C GLY A 849 3.23 12.02 14.83
N ALA A 850 2.46 11.19 15.52
CA ALA A 850 1.02 11.05 15.35
C ALA A 850 0.25 11.44 16.63
N VAL A 851 0.64 10.91 17.79
CA VAL A 851 0.08 11.32 19.08
C VAL A 851 1.21 11.95 19.90
N GLU A 852 1.05 13.22 20.26
CA GLU A 852 2.12 13.93 20.97
C GLU A 852 2.43 13.25 22.32
N PHE A 853 3.72 12.97 22.58
CA PHE A 853 4.20 12.34 23.82
C PHE A 853 3.64 13.00 25.10
N ASN A 854 3.41 14.31 25.05
CA ASN A 854 2.85 15.06 26.16
C ASN A 854 1.45 14.59 26.60
N GLN A 855 0.66 13.95 25.71
CA GLN A 855 -0.61 13.30 26.07
C GLN A 855 -0.39 12.22 27.15
N GLY A 856 0.62 11.37 26.97
CA GLY A 856 0.99 10.39 28.00
C GLY A 856 1.47 11.04 29.30
N VAL A 857 2.23 12.13 29.19
CA VAL A 857 2.77 12.85 30.36
C VAL A 857 1.67 13.52 31.20
N GLU A 858 0.69 14.18 30.58
CA GLU A 858 -0.44 14.79 31.31
C GLU A 858 -1.28 13.72 32.03
N PHE A 859 -1.56 12.59 31.37
CA PHE A 859 -2.38 11.53 31.93
C PHE A 859 -1.66 10.81 33.06
N TYR A 860 -0.37 10.52 32.91
CA TYR A 860 0.46 9.98 33.99
C TYR A 860 0.47 10.88 35.23
N ASN A 861 0.66 12.20 35.04
CA ASN A 861 0.69 13.13 36.18
C ASN A 861 -0.69 13.27 36.84
N ALA A 862 -1.77 13.24 36.06
CA ALA A 862 -3.13 13.23 36.59
C ALA A 862 -3.41 11.95 37.39
N ALA A 863 -3.11 10.77 36.84
CA ALA A 863 -3.22 9.48 37.52
C ALA A 863 -2.45 9.48 38.84
N ARG A 864 -1.17 9.89 38.80
CA ARG A 864 -0.33 10.00 40.00
C ARG A 864 -0.91 10.96 41.03
N ARG A 865 -1.47 12.09 40.61
CA ARG A 865 -2.06 13.07 41.53
C ARG A 865 -3.34 12.54 42.19
N ALA A 866 -4.11 11.75 41.44
CA ALA A 866 -5.35 11.11 41.84
C ALA A 866 -5.14 9.75 42.53
N ASP A 867 -3.88 9.36 42.81
CA ASP A 867 -3.51 8.11 43.48
C ASP A 867 -3.99 6.84 42.74
N LYS A 868 -3.92 6.89 41.39
CA LYS A 868 -4.29 5.77 40.52
C LYS A 868 -3.09 4.87 40.20
N GLU A 869 -3.36 3.57 40.07
CA GLU A 869 -2.37 2.56 39.73
C GLU A 869 -2.08 2.58 38.22
N LEU A 870 -1.00 3.27 37.83
CA LEU A 870 -0.59 3.39 36.43
C LEU A 870 0.92 3.27 36.26
N ALA A 871 1.35 2.37 35.37
CA ALA A 871 2.71 2.26 34.89
C ALA A 871 2.87 2.96 33.53
N PHE A 872 3.89 3.79 33.38
CA PHE A 872 4.16 4.53 32.14
C PHE A 872 5.53 4.18 31.55
N LEU A 873 5.51 3.49 30.40
CA LEU A 873 6.70 3.10 29.63
C LEU A 873 7.04 4.18 28.61
N VAL A 874 8.28 4.67 28.65
CA VAL A 874 8.77 5.70 27.72
C VAL A 874 9.98 5.17 26.96
N TYR A 875 9.86 5.11 25.63
CA TYR A 875 10.94 4.67 24.75
C TYR A 875 11.58 5.84 24.02
N ASP A 876 12.82 6.16 24.39
CA ASP A 876 13.52 7.32 23.85
C ASP A 876 13.93 7.17 22.37
N GLY A 877 13.57 8.19 21.58
CA GLY A 877 13.77 8.29 20.15
C GLY A 877 12.94 7.32 19.32
N GLU A 878 11.90 6.71 19.90
CA GLU A 878 10.95 5.84 19.21
C GLU A 878 9.79 6.62 18.58
N ASN A 879 9.20 6.06 17.53
CA ASN A 879 8.02 6.61 16.85
C ASN A 879 6.70 6.09 17.47
N HIS A 880 5.59 6.46 16.85
CA HIS A 880 4.23 6.05 17.23
C HIS A 880 4.07 4.56 17.55
N GLY A 881 4.59 3.68 16.67
CA GLY A 881 4.48 2.23 16.84
C GLY A 881 5.59 1.58 17.67
N ILE A 882 6.51 2.35 18.27
CA ILE A 882 7.71 1.84 18.97
C ILE A 882 8.49 0.85 18.08
N SER A 883 8.74 1.27 16.83
CA SER A 883 9.18 0.38 15.74
C SER A 883 10.50 0.81 15.06
N ARG A 884 11.21 1.82 15.58
CA ARG A 884 12.50 2.27 15.01
C ARG A 884 13.65 1.35 15.43
N LYS A 885 13.63 0.82 16.65
CA LYS A 885 14.63 -0.14 17.15
C LYS A 885 13.94 -1.42 17.56
N GLU A 886 14.26 -2.52 16.87
CA GLU A 886 13.73 -3.87 17.13
C GLU A 886 13.77 -4.26 18.62
N LYS A 887 14.88 -3.98 19.32
CA LYS A 887 15.02 -4.26 20.76
C LYS A 887 13.93 -3.61 21.63
N ASN A 888 13.45 -2.42 21.24
CA ASN A 888 12.45 -1.67 22.00
C ASN A 888 11.06 -2.22 21.73
N THR A 889 10.77 -2.62 20.48
CA THR A 889 9.53 -3.32 20.11
C THR A 889 9.39 -4.63 20.88
N VAL A 890 10.47 -5.41 20.96
CA VAL A 890 10.51 -6.68 21.70
C VAL A 890 10.35 -6.46 23.21
N ASP A 891 11.05 -5.48 23.79
CA ASP A 891 10.89 -5.12 25.20
C ASP A 891 9.45 -4.67 25.50
N TYR A 892 8.85 -3.86 24.63
CA TYR A 892 7.48 -3.41 24.82
C TYR A 892 6.50 -4.57 24.80
N ARG A 893 6.58 -5.45 23.80
CA ARG A 893 5.76 -6.67 23.73
C ARG A 893 5.91 -7.54 24.98
N ASN A 894 7.14 -7.74 25.47
CA ASN A 894 7.39 -8.49 26.71
C ASN A 894 6.66 -7.89 27.91
N ARG A 895 6.77 -6.57 28.09
CA ARG A 895 6.12 -5.89 29.21
C ARG A 895 4.60 -5.97 29.14
N VAL A 896 4.02 -5.97 27.93
CA VAL A 896 2.59 -6.18 27.73
C VAL A 896 2.17 -7.59 28.18
N LEU A 897 2.92 -8.62 27.81
CA LEU A 897 2.66 -10.00 28.24
C LEU A 897 2.81 -10.15 29.76
N GLU A 898 3.94 -9.69 30.32
CA GLU A 898 4.20 -9.72 31.77
C GLU A 898 3.09 -9.01 32.57
N TRP A 899 2.56 -7.91 32.04
CA TRP A 899 1.45 -7.17 32.63
C TRP A 899 0.15 -7.97 32.63
N PHE A 900 -0.22 -8.55 31.48
CA PHE A 900 -1.42 -9.40 31.40
C PHE A 900 -1.28 -10.69 32.21
N ASP A 901 -0.12 -11.31 32.26
CA ASP A 901 0.14 -12.50 33.07
C ASP A 901 -0.07 -12.20 34.56
N HIS A 902 0.45 -11.07 35.02
CA HIS A 902 0.28 -10.62 36.40
C HIS A 902 -1.20 -10.45 36.78
N TYR A 903 -1.96 -9.64 36.04
CA TYR A 903 -3.34 -9.30 36.42
C TYR A 903 -4.39 -10.35 36.02
N LEU A 904 -4.17 -11.10 34.93
CA LEU A 904 -5.16 -12.03 34.38
C LEU A 904 -4.85 -13.50 34.66
N LYS A 905 -3.61 -13.85 34.99
CA LYS A 905 -3.24 -15.22 35.41
C LYS A 905 -2.85 -15.30 36.89
N GLY A 906 -2.56 -14.16 37.52
CA GLY A 906 -2.18 -14.09 38.93
C GLY A 906 -0.71 -14.43 39.18
N ASP A 907 0.14 -14.32 38.16
CA ASP A 907 1.58 -14.49 38.29
C ASP A 907 2.15 -13.37 39.17
N GLU A 908 3.21 -13.62 39.94
CA GLU A 908 3.79 -12.60 40.84
C GLU A 908 4.22 -11.32 40.09
N GLY A 909 4.50 -11.45 38.78
CA GLY A 909 4.93 -10.35 37.93
C GLY A 909 6.37 -9.90 38.23
N PRO A 910 7.10 -9.34 37.24
CA PRO A 910 8.40 -8.75 37.50
C PRO A 910 8.30 -7.49 38.38
N ALA A 911 9.38 -7.20 39.11
CA ALA A 911 9.43 -6.08 40.07
C ALA A 911 9.09 -4.71 39.46
N TRP A 912 9.24 -4.51 38.15
CA TRP A 912 8.92 -3.22 37.51
C TRP A 912 7.42 -2.90 37.52
N ILE A 913 6.55 -3.90 37.69
CA ILE A 913 5.09 -3.71 37.80
C ILE A 913 4.75 -3.09 39.16
N GLN A 914 5.40 -3.55 40.23
CA GLN A 914 5.06 -3.19 41.61
C GLN A 914 5.88 -2.01 42.14
N ASP A 915 7.14 -1.88 41.71
CA ASP A 915 8.11 -0.95 42.31
C ASP A 915 8.58 0.12 41.33
N GLY A 916 8.50 1.38 41.76
CA GLY A 916 9.18 2.49 41.09
C GLY A 916 10.70 2.43 41.31
N VAL A 917 11.48 2.35 40.23
CA VAL A 917 12.95 2.33 40.29
C VAL A 917 13.50 3.76 40.11
N PRO A 918 14.31 4.32 41.04
CA PRO A 918 14.92 5.63 40.88
C PRO A 918 15.80 5.75 39.62
N PHE A 919 15.85 6.94 39.01
CA PHE A 919 16.61 7.17 37.77
C PHE A 919 18.07 6.71 37.84
N LEU A 920 18.79 7.02 38.93
CA LEU A 920 20.20 6.62 39.06
C LEU A 920 20.37 5.10 39.08
N GLU A 921 19.45 4.37 39.73
CA GLU A 921 19.48 2.91 39.73
C GLU A 921 19.15 2.35 38.35
N GLN A 922 18.26 3.00 37.58
CA GLN A 922 18.02 2.62 36.18
C GLN A 922 19.28 2.81 35.32
N VAL A 923 20.02 3.92 35.52
CA VAL A 923 21.29 4.17 34.83
C VAL A 923 22.33 3.12 35.20
N GLU A 924 22.50 2.83 36.49
CA GLU A 924 23.43 1.78 36.98
C GLU A 924 23.09 0.42 36.36
N ARG A 925 21.82 0.01 36.34
CA ARG A 925 21.38 -1.24 35.69
C ARG A 925 21.69 -1.26 34.20
N GLN A 926 21.57 -0.13 33.50
CA GLN A 926 21.92 -0.03 32.08
C GLN A 926 23.43 -0.11 31.85
N GLU A 927 24.23 0.54 32.70
CA GLU A 927 25.70 0.49 32.64
C GLU A 927 26.21 -0.92 32.94
N GLU A 928 25.69 -1.59 33.98
CA GLU A 928 26.02 -2.98 34.31
C GLU A 928 25.65 -3.94 33.17
N ALA A 929 24.48 -3.75 32.55
CA ALA A 929 24.06 -4.52 31.38
C ALA A 929 24.93 -4.26 30.14
N ALA A 930 25.52 -3.07 30.02
CA ALA A 930 26.45 -2.72 28.94
C ALA A 930 27.86 -3.28 29.17
N VAL A 931 28.30 -3.41 30.42
CA VAL A 931 29.62 -3.97 30.79
C VAL A 931 29.63 -5.51 30.80
N SER A 932 28.47 -6.15 31.01
CA SER A 932 28.31 -7.61 31.02
C SER A 932 28.11 -8.24 29.63
N ARG A 933 28.02 -7.43 28.57
CA ARG A 933 27.96 -7.85 27.16
C ARG A 933 29.30 -7.60 26.46
#